data_AF-S7VDU5-F1
#
_entry.id   AF-S7VDU5-F1
#
_cell.length_a   1.000
_cell.length_b   1.000
_cell.length_c   1.000
_cell.angle_alpha   90.00
_cell.angle_beta   90.00
_cell.angle_gamma   90.00
#
_symmetry.space_group_name_H-M   'P 1'
#
loop_
_entity.id
_entity.type
_entity.pdbx_description
1 polymer ?
#
loop_
_entity_poly.entity_id
_entity_poly.type
_entity_poly.pdbx_seq_one_letter_code
_entity_poly.pdbx_strand_id
1 'polypeptide(L)'
;MVDMGNGTQANLNKNNTKIKAIDGFLFTHHHLDHNEEFTPIFIQSLLGGNSIIVAGPKPTATMVDNILSIYEEDIAYRLSKSGRSISDVKTNFTAKDLTGNTPFYIGDIKITYTAVNHAIATFAYRFDAGKESIVISGDLTYSESLPILANNADYLIMDAGGAIELGEQRNAAKSNNNRKSTKSREKAHVNLAESSQMAKEANVKNLVLSHFNFTYVDQEATTVEIRKNYSGTIIYGEDLMSLPLKQNSTTSKHSSLKDNYPIVDTNVQGFYSDTEEISRPSAGDSFYGQDDNYTGNQPLYTDNGDGTISDNVTGLMWEQDMGTKLTLEEATQKAKNAKLGSYSDWRVPTIKELYSLIQFTGKVKGATAIEMFIDTDYFNQPLGGSKIGEREIDAQTWSSTVYVGKTMRTDATIFGVNFVDGRIKGYPKYNPKTGADNKMYFRLVRGNTDYGKNNFIDNGDGTVSDYATGLMWQKTDDGMGKDWEEALRYAENIELGSHSDWRLPNAKELQSIVDYTRSPQTTHSAAINPVFEATQIKDPDGNPGQYPFYWTSTTHLDGQNPSAHAVYVAFGEAQGQMNGRLMDVHGAGAQRSDPKSGNKQDYPQYFGPQGDVRYVYNYVRSVRDINHTENTETIPEESVQTTEHAPQNRQRDNSQGLKTAAPSFKKMLTNMDVNKDGKIAKSEAKGKLKENFDQRDKNNDGYITEEELIRRNR
;
A
#
# COMPACT_ATOMS: atom_id res chain seq x y z
N MET A 1 -16.35 -1.77 -24.96
CA MET A 1 -17.24 -2.23 -23.88
C MET A 1 -17.83 -3.57 -24.26
N VAL A 2 -17.88 -4.52 -23.33
CA VAL A 2 -18.44 -5.86 -23.54
C VAL A 2 -19.58 -6.02 -22.56
N ASP A 3 -20.77 -6.25 -23.08
CA ASP A 3 -22.05 -6.27 -22.36
C ASP A 3 -22.40 -4.95 -21.62
N MET A 4 -23.70 -4.70 -21.49
CA MET A 4 -24.29 -3.43 -21.06
C MET A 4 -25.56 -3.66 -20.24
N GLY A 5 -25.44 -4.43 -19.16
CA GLY A 5 -26.51 -4.71 -18.21
C GLY A 5 -27.01 -3.52 -17.41
N ASN A 6 -27.98 -3.77 -16.53
CA ASN A 6 -28.49 -2.77 -15.58
C ASN A 6 -27.36 -2.17 -14.73
N GLY A 7 -27.35 -0.85 -14.56
CA GLY A 7 -26.35 -0.14 -13.76
C GLY A 7 -25.10 0.27 -14.53
N THR A 8 -24.97 -0.10 -15.81
CA THR A 8 -23.78 0.21 -16.62
C THR A 8 -23.49 1.71 -16.68
N GLN A 9 -24.46 2.56 -16.97
CA GLN A 9 -24.28 4.03 -17.02
C GLN A 9 -23.90 4.60 -15.66
N ALA A 10 -24.51 4.10 -14.58
CA ALA A 10 -24.15 4.53 -13.22
C ALA A 10 -22.68 4.20 -12.94
N ASN A 11 -22.22 3.01 -13.33
CA ASN A 11 -20.83 2.60 -13.13
C ASN A 11 -19.85 3.30 -14.10
N LEU A 12 -20.24 3.58 -15.35
CA LEU A 12 -19.46 4.42 -16.27
C LEU A 12 -19.28 5.84 -15.70
N ASN A 13 -20.33 6.42 -15.12
CA ASN A 13 -20.25 7.72 -14.47
C ASN A 13 -19.33 7.70 -13.25
N LYS A 14 -19.42 6.67 -12.39
CA LYS A 14 -18.50 6.49 -11.25
C LYS A 14 -17.04 6.36 -11.70
N ASN A 15 -16.80 5.74 -12.87
CA ASN A 15 -15.48 5.59 -13.48
C ASN A 15 -15.02 6.80 -14.31
N ASN A 16 -15.78 7.91 -14.34
CA ASN A 16 -15.52 9.08 -15.19
C ASN A 16 -15.37 8.73 -16.70
N THR A 17 -15.96 7.62 -17.14
CA THR A 17 -15.90 7.18 -18.54
C THR A 17 -16.89 7.98 -19.37
N LYS A 18 -16.36 8.75 -20.32
CA LYS A 18 -17.20 9.49 -21.28
C LYS A 18 -17.80 8.52 -22.28
N ILE A 19 -19.11 8.30 -22.22
CA ILE A 19 -19.85 7.45 -23.19
C ILE A 19 -19.56 7.84 -24.64
N LYS A 20 -19.37 9.13 -24.91
CA LYS A 20 -19.04 9.66 -26.24
C LYS A 20 -17.66 9.26 -26.79
N ALA A 21 -16.81 8.68 -25.95
CA ALA A 21 -15.45 8.24 -26.31
C ALA A 21 -15.36 6.71 -26.50
N ILE A 22 -16.48 5.98 -26.47
CA ILE A 22 -16.48 4.53 -26.64
C ILE A 22 -16.46 4.19 -28.14
N ASP A 23 -15.44 3.46 -28.57
CA ASP A 23 -15.24 3.06 -29.97
C ASP A 23 -15.87 1.69 -30.32
N GLY A 24 -16.34 0.95 -29.31
CA GLY A 24 -16.78 -0.43 -29.49
C GLY A 24 -17.79 -0.91 -28.46
N PHE A 25 -18.87 -1.54 -28.95
CA PHE A 25 -19.90 -2.23 -28.18
C PHE A 25 -19.98 -3.68 -28.62
N LEU A 26 -19.68 -4.60 -27.71
CA LEU A 26 -19.66 -6.03 -28.00
C LEU A 26 -20.67 -6.75 -27.11
N PHE A 27 -21.48 -7.62 -27.68
CA PHE A 27 -22.39 -8.49 -26.94
C PHE A 27 -21.83 -9.90 -26.90
N THR A 28 -21.69 -10.48 -25.71
CA THR A 28 -21.46 -11.92 -25.56
C THR A 28 -22.70 -12.66 -26.03
N HIS A 29 -23.87 -12.26 -25.56
CA HIS A 29 -25.18 -12.78 -25.93
C HIS A 29 -26.30 -11.77 -25.65
N HIS A 30 -27.54 -12.12 -25.97
CA HIS A 30 -28.70 -11.23 -25.85
C HIS A 30 -29.67 -11.59 -24.72
N HIS A 31 -29.14 -11.97 -23.56
CA HIS A 31 -29.94 -11.91 -22.33
C HIS A 31 -30.09 -10.47 -21.85
N LEU A 32 -31.14 -10.26 -21.07
CA LEU A 32 -31.59 -8.94 -20.64
C LEU A 32 -30.52 -8.25 -19.78
N ASP A 33 -29.95 -8.97 -18.82
CA ASP A 33 -28.87 -8.55 -17.93
C ASP A 33 -27.54 -8.24 -18.62
N HIS A 34 -27.41 -8.54 -19.93
CA HIS A 34 -26.25 -8.15 -20.76
C HIS A 34 -26.57 -6.99 -21.71
N ASN A 35 -27.84 -6.55 -21.82
CA ASN A 35 -28.28 -5.61 -22.85
C ASN A 35 -29.05 -4.38 -22.32
N GLU A 36 -29.59 -4.44 -21.09
CA GLU A 36 -30.61 -3.49 -20.59
C GLU A 36 -30.30 -2.01 -20.80
N GLU A 37 -29.03 -1.60 -20.70
CA GLU A 37 -28.63 -0.20 -20.84
C GLU A 37 -27.96 0.13 -22.19
N PHE A 38 -27.97 -0.78 -23.15
CA PHE A 38 -27.35 -0.54 -24.46
C PHE A 38 -27.94 0.68 -25.18
N THR A 39 -29.27 0.74 -25.33
CA THR A 39 -29.96 1.80 -26.09
C THR A 39 -29.57 3.22 -25.67
N PRO A 40 -29.69 3.62 -24.38
CA PRO A 40 -29.33 4.98 -23.96
C PRO A 40 -27.83 5.26 -24.08
N ILE A 41 -26.96 4.26 -23.91
CA ILE A 41 -25.51 4.42 -24.09
C ILE A 41 -25.17 4.61 -25.56
N PHE A 42 -25.73 3.79 -26.44
CA PHE A 42 -25.49 3.85 -27.88
C PHE A 42 -25.94 5.19 -28.45
N ILE A 43 -27.15 5.66 -28.13
CA ILE A 43 -27.64 6.97 -28.58
C ILE A 43 -26.69 8.10 -28.14
N GLN A 44 -26.21 8.07 -26.90
CA GLN A 44 -25.25 9.06 -26.42
C GLN A 44 -23.90 8.98 -27.15
N SER A 45 -23.44 7.77 -27.48
CA SER A 45 -22.18 7.57 -28.22
C SER A 45 -22.24 8.12 -29.64
N LEU A 46 -23.39 8.02 -30.32
CA LEU A 46 -23.61 8.62 -31.65
C LEU A 46 -23.46 10.15 -31.66
N LEU A 47 -23.68 10.81 -30.52
CA LEU A 47 -23.47 12.25 -30.38
C LEU A 47 -21.99 12.61 -30.25
N GLY A 48 -21.11 11.62 -30.07
CA GLY A 48 -19.66 11.75 -30.21
C GLY A 48 -19.22 11.89 -31.67
N GLY A 49 -17.91 11.87 -31.92
CA GLY A 49 -17.32 11.94 -33.27
C GLY A 49 -16.56 10.69 -33.68
N ASN A 50 -16.58 9.65 -32.85
CA ASN A 50 -15.76 8.45 -33.02
C ASN A 50 -16.36 7.48 -34.04
N SER A 51 -15.51 6.66 -34.65
CA SER A 51 -15.94 5.52 -35.45
C SER A 51 -16.27 4.33 -34.53
N ILE A 52 -17.52 3.90 -34.51
CA ILE A 52 -18.03 2.91 -33.55
C ILE A 52 -18.23 1.54 -34.22
N ILE A 53 -17.81 0.47 -33.57
CA ILE A 53 -18.19 -0.90 -33.97
C ILE A 53 -19.17 -1.48 -32.96
N VAL A 54 -20.32 -1.96 -33.44
CA VAL A 54 -21.28 -2.76 -32.66
C VAL A 54 -21.25 -4.18 -33.18
N ALA A 55 -20.94 -5.16 -32.34
CA ALA A 55 -20.86 -6.55 -32.78
C ALA A 55 -21.34 -7.54 -31.72
N GLY A 56 -21.90 -8.66 -32.16
CA GLY A 56 -22.42 -9.68 -31.26
C GLY A 56 -23.11 -10.79 -32.04
N PRO A 57 -23.77 -11.75 -31.37
CA PRO A 57 -24.60 -12.73 -32.04
C PRO A 57 -25.78 -12.08 -32.75
N LYS A 58 -26.43 -12.85 -33.64
CA LYS A 58 -27.70 -12.41 -34.23
C LYS A 58 -28.74 -12.21 -33.11
N PRO A 59 -29.56 -11.15 -33.14
CA PRO A 59 -29.74 -10.16 -34.21
C PRO A 59 -29.15 -8.76 -33.88
N THR A 60 -27.86 -8.66 -33.52
CA THR A 60 -27.19 -7.39 -33.18
C THR A 60 -27.40 -6.28 -34.22
N ALA A 61 -27.23 -6.55 -35.51
CA ALA A 61 -27.39 -5.53 -36.55
C ALA A 61 -28.83 -4.99 -36.61
N THR A 62 -29.82 -5.90 -36.59
CA THR A 62 -31.25 -5.52 -36.58
C THR A 62 -31.64 -4.77 -35.30
N MET A 63 -31.04 -5.11 -34.16
CA MET A 63 -31.28 -4.38 -32.90
C MET A 63 -30.85 -2.91 -33.03
N VAL A 64 -29.69 -2.65 -33.64
CA VAL A 64 -29.20 -1.28 -33.89
C VAL A 64 -30.13 -0.53 -34.84
N ASP A 65 -30.54 -1.16 -35.95
CA ASP A 65 -31.47 -0.54 -36.91
C ASP A 65 -32.80 -0.16 -36.25
N ASN A 66 -33.33 -1.04 -35.40
CA ASN A 66 -34.56 -0.79 -34.66
C ASN A 66 -34.41 0.36 -33.65
N ILE A 67 -33.28 0.45 -32.94
CA ILE A 67 -33.00 1.58 -32.02
C ILE A 67 -32.99 2.90 -32.80
N LEU A 68 -32.31 2.94 -33.95
CA LEU A 68 -32.27 4.14 -34.79
C LEU A 68 -33.66 4.53 -35.30
N SER A 69 -34.48 3.55 -35.66
CA SER A 69 -35.85 3.80 -36.12
C SER A 69 -36.77 4.27 -35.00
N ILE A 70 -36.71 3.65 -33.81
CA ILE A 70 -37.58 3.98 -32.68
C ILE A 70 -37.24 5.38 -32.11
N TYR A 71 -35.95 5.74 -32.10
CA TYR A 71 -35.47 7.00 -31.51
C TYR A 71 -35.08 8.05 -32.57
N GLU A 72 -35.54 7.92 -33.81
CA GLU A 72 -35.16 8.80 -34.92
C GLU A 72 -35.35 10.29 -34.58
N GLU A 73 -36.50 10.65 -34.01
CA GLU A 73 -36.84 12.03 -33.66
C GLU A 73 -35.88 12.62 -32.60
N ASP A 74 -35.61 11.88 -31.52
CA ASP A 74 -34.72 12.34 -30.44
C ASP A 74 -33.27 12.43 -30.92
N ILE A 75 -32.80 11.45 -31.69
CA ILE A 75 -31.45 11.46 -32.27
C ILE A 75 -31.30 12.65 -33.23
N ALA A 76 -32.26 12.88 -34.13
CA ALA A 76 -32.25 14.01 -35.06
C ALA A 76 -32.24 15.35 -34.32
N TYR A 77 -33.09 15.51 -33.30
CA TYR A 77 -33.11 16.71 -32.47
C TYR A 77 -31.74 16.98 -31.83
N ARG A 78 -31.10 15.97 -31.22
CA ARG A 78 -29.80 16.12 -30.56
C ARG A 78 -28.68 16.46 -31.53
N LEU A 79 -28.64 15.81 -32.69
CA LEU A 79 -27.63 16.06 -33.72
C LEU A 79 -27.75 17.46 -34.32
N SER A 80 -28.98 17.97 -34.47
CA SER A 80 -29.25 19.32 -34.99
C SER A 80 -28.56 20.43 -34.20
N LYS A 81 -28.37 20.24 -32.88
CA LYS A 81 -27.65 21.19 -32.01
C LYS A 81 -26.17 21.36 -32.37
N SER A 82 -25.62 20.41 -33.13
CA SER A 82 -24.24 20.42 -33.64
C SER A 82 -24.15 20.55 -35.15
N GLY A 83 -25.27 20.84 -35.84
CA GLY A 83 -25.32 20.93 -37.30
C GLY A 83 -25.17 19.58 -38.03
N ARG A 84 -25.38 18.45 -37.33
CA ARG A 84 -25.28 17.10 -37.89
C ARG A 84 -26.66 16.47 -38.09
N SER A 85 -26.71 15.44 -38.91
CA SER A 85 -27.88 14.64 -39.28
C SER A 85 -27.66 13.16 -38.99
N ILE A 86 -28.73 12.37 -39.03
CA ILE A 86 -28.65 10.91 -38.88
C ILE A 86 -27.76 10.28 -39.95
N SER A 87 -27.77 10.82 -41.17
CA SER A 87 -26.91 10.36 -42.25
C SER A 87 -25.42 10.51 -41.92
N ASP A 88 -25.04 11.58 -41.21
CA ASP A 88 -23.65 11.84 -40.83
C ASP A 88 -23.14 10.84 -39.79
N VAL A 89 -24.02 10.31 -38.93
CA VAL A 89 -23.63 9.33 -37.91
C VAL A 89 -23.74 7.89 -38.42
N LYS A 90 -24.62 7.61 -39.39
CA LYS A 90 -24.74 6.27 -40.02
C LYS A 90 -23.45 5.85 -40.74
N THR A 91 -22.65 6.79 -41.23
CA THR A 91 -21.33 6.49 -41.81
C THR A 91 -20.25 6.25 -40.76
N ASN A 92 -20.49 6.64 -39.51
CA ASN A 92 -19.50 6.62 -38.42
C ASN A 92 -19.70 5.44 -37.47
N PHE A 93 -20.56 4.47 -37.79
CA PHE A 93 -20.60 3.21 -37.09
C PHE A 93 -20.82 2.02 -38.02
N THR A 94 -20.48 0.83 -37.55
CA THR A 94 -20.79 -0.43 -38.21
C THR A 94 -21.41 -1.39 -37.21
N ALA A 95 -22.62 -1.87 -37.48
CA ALA A 95 -23.26 -2.93 -36.72
C ALA A 95 -23.15 -4.26 -37.48
N LYS A 96 -22.69 -5.32 -36.82
CA LYS A 96 -22.49 -6.63 -37.46
C LYS A 96 -22.92 -7.79 -36.58
N ASP A 97 -23.57 -8.75 -37.21
CA ASP A 97 -23.81 -10.06 -36.64
C ASP A 97 -22.55 -10.94 -36.83
N LEU A 98 -21.95 -11.35 -35.72
CA LEU A 98 -20.80 -12.24 -35.74
C LEU A 98 -21.23 -13.65 -36.10
N THR A 99 -20.48 -14.23 -37.04
CA THR A 99 -20.58 -15.63 -37.43
C THR A 99 -19.18 -16.22 -37.57
N GLY A 100 -19.02 -17.52 -37.31
CA GLY A 100 -17.70 -18.17 -37.35
C GLY A 100 -16.74 -17.62 -36.28
N ASN A 101 -15.48 -17.39 -36.67
CA ASN A 101 -14.37 -17.00 -35.78
C ASN A 101 -13.39 -16.02 -36.46
N THR A 102 -13.88 -15.17 -37.36
CA THR A 102 -13.03 -14.25 -38.14
C THR A 102 -12.60 -13.07 -37.27
N PRO A 103 -11.29 -12.85 -37.02
CA PRO A 103 -10.82 -11.73 -36.20
C PRO A 103 -11.17 -10.37 -36.81
N PHE A 104 -11.29 -9.35 -35.96
CA PHE A 104 -11.43 -7.96 -36.39
C PHE A 104 -10.71 -7.02 -35.43
N TYR A 105 -10.67 -5.72 -35.74
CA TYR A 105 -9.96 -4.72 -34.95
C TYR A 105 -10.88 -3.59 -34.50
N ILE A 106 -10.59 -3.03 -33.33
CA ILE A 106 -11.11 -1.74 -32.86
C ILE A 106 -9.88 -0.92 -32.44
N GLY A 107 -9.54 0.11 -33.21
CA GLY A 107 -8.23 0.76 -33.09
C GLY A 107 -7.10 -0.26 -33.27
N ASP A 108 -6.14 -0.24 -32.35
CA ASP A 108 -4.97 -1.14 -32.35
C ASP A 108 -5.24 -2.49 -31.64
N ILE A 109 -6.47 -2.72 -31.16
CA ILE A 109 -6.84 -3.93 -30.43
C ILE A 109 -7.33 -4.99 -31.40
N LYS A 110 -6.65 -6.13 -31.45
CA LYS A 110 -7.10 -7.31 -32.19
C LYS A 110 -8.12 -8.06 -31.35
N ILE A 111 -9.27 -8.35 -31.95
CA ILE A 111 -10.36 -9.08 -31.31
C ILE A 111 -10.56 -10.40 -32.03
N THR A 112 -10.40 -11.49 -31.27
CA THR A 112 -10.73 -12.85 -31.70
C THR A 112 -11.89 -13.37 -30.86
N TYR A 113 -12.69 -14.28 -31.40
CA TYR A 113 -13.86 -14.79 -30.68
C TYR A 113 -14.18 -16.22 -31.09
N THR A 114 -14.87 -16.95 -30.19
CA THR A 114 -15.38 -18.29 -30.45
C THR A 114 -16.77 -18.45 -29.84
N ALA A 115 -17.60 -19.27 -30.46
CA ALA A 115 -18.88 -19.66 -29.86
C ALA A 115 -18.62 -20.50 -28.61
N VAL A 116 -19.40 -20.28 -27.55
CA VAL A 116 -19.37 -21.06 -26.30
C VAL A 116 -20.75 -21.62 -25.99
N ASN A 117 -20.81 -22.61 -25.11
CA ASN A 117 -22.04 -23.34 -24.80
C ASN A 117 -22.90 -22.57 -23.80
N HIS A 118 -24.06 -22.07 -24.23
CA HIS A 118 -25.04 -21.41 -23.39
C HIS A 118 -26.47 -21.58 -23.96
N ALA A 119 -27.49 -21.13 -23.23
CA ALA A 119 -28.90 -21.31 -23.61
C ALA A 119 -29.30 -20.62 -24.94
N ILE A 120 -28.58 -19.57 -25.32
CA ILE A 120 -28.71 -18.87 -26.59
C ILE A 120 -27.34 -18.73 -27.26
N ALA A 121 -27.29 -18.18 -28.48
CA ALA A 121 -26.03 -17.94 -29.16
C ALA A 121 -25.13 -17.01 -28.34
N THR A 122 -23.99 -17.52 -27.89
CA THR A 122 -23.03 -16.80 -27.03
C THR A 122 -21.62 -16.89 -27.59
N PHE A 123 -20.89 -15.78 -27.51
CA PHE A 123 -19.49 -15.69 -27.89
C PHE A 123 -18.61 -15.30 -26.69
N ALA A 124 -17.46 -15.97 -26.58
CA ALA A 124 -16.32 -15.50 -25.79
C ALA A 124 -15.41 -14.65 -26.68
N TYR A 125 -14.83 -13.60 -26.11
CA TYR A 125 -13.94 -12.66 -26.79
C TYR A 125 -12.54 -12.65 -26.18
N ARG A 126 -11.52 -12.61 -27.03
CA ARG A 126 -10.14 -12.31 -26.66
C ARG A 126 -9.71 -11.00 -27.30
N PHE A 127 -9.08 -10.17 -26.49
CA PHE A 127 -8.52 -8.88 -26.84
C PHE A 127 -7.01 -8.99 -26.72
N ASP A 128 -6.29 -8.77 -27.81
CA ASP A 128 -4.83 -8.64 -27.82
C ASP A 128 -4.49 -7.17 -28.12
N ALA A 129 -3.79 -6.51 -27.20
CA ALA A 129 -3.35 -5.13 -27.30
C ALA A 129 -1.85 -5.05 -26.99
N GLY A 130 -1.01 -4.85 -28.01
CA GLY A 130 0.44 -4.92 -27.84
C GLY A 130 0.89 -6.32 -27.39
N LYS A 131 1.45 -6.41 -26.18
CA LYS A 131 1.90 -7.68 -25.56
C LYS A 131 0.90 -8.25 -24.55
N GLU A 132 -0.23 -7.58 -24.38
CA GLU A 132 -1.20 -7.87 -23.33
C GLU A 132 -2.45 -8.53 -23.91
N SER A 133 -3.07 -9.40 -23.12
CA SER A 133 -4.21 -10.20 -23.56
C SER A 133 -5.23 -10.45 -22.47
N ILE A 134 -6.50 -10.18 -22.79
CA ILE A 134 -7.65 -10.42 -21.90
C ILE A 134 -8.68 -11.25 -22.63
N VAL A 135 -9.27 -12.24 -21.96
CA VAL A 135 -10.39 -13.02 -22.47
C VAL A 135 -11.62 -12.85 -21.58
N ILE A 136 -12.79 -12.70 -22.20
CA ILE A 136 -14.09 -12.63 -21.54
C ILE A 136 -14.93 -13.80 -22.05
N SER A 137 -15.39 -14.68 -21.17
CA SER A 137 -16.12 -15.88 -21.54
C SER A 137 -17.55 -15.62 -22.03
N GLY A 138 -18.19 -14.58 -21.48
CA GLY A 138 -19.66 -14.52 -21.41
C GLY A 138 -20.22 -15.62 -20.51
N ASP A 139 -21.54 -15.76 -20.48
CA ASP A 139 -22.18 -16.85 -19.75
C ASP A 139 -21.95 -18.18 -20.46
N LEU A 140 -21.58 -19.22 -19.72
CA LEU A 140 -21.30 -20.50 -20.34
C LEU A 140 -21.45 -21.69 -19.39
N THR A 141 -21.63 -22.85 -20.02
CA THR A 141 -21.24 -24.14 -19.47
C THR A 141 -19.87 -24.54 -20.02
N TYR A 142 -19.33 -25.67 -19.55
CA TYR A 142 -18.04 -26.18 -20.03
C TYR A 142 -17.94 -26.13 -21.58
N SER A 143 -16.84 -25.56 -22.07
CA SER A 143 -16.59 -25.32 -23.49
C SER A 143 -15.15 -25.67 -23.85
N GLU A 144 -14.95 -26.62 -24.75
CA GLU A 144 -13.61 -27.01 -25.24
C GLU A 144 -12.93 -25.89 -26.04
N SER A 145 -13.69 -24.93 -26.58
CA SER A 145 -13.14 -23.83 -27.37
C SER A 145 -12.63 -22.66 -26.52
N LEU A 146 -13.10 -22.50 -25.27
CA LEU A 146 -12.65 -21.39 -24.43
C LEU A 146 -11.16 -21.50 -24.08
N PRO A 147 -10.62 -22.66 -23.63
CA PRO A 147 -9.19 -22.80 -23.38
C PRO A 147 -8.30 -22.50 -24.59
N ILE A 148 -8.76 -22.87 -25.79
CA ILE A 148 -8.04 -22.60 -27.05
C ILE A 148 -7.97 -21.09 -27.31
N LEU A 149 -9.08 -20.38 -27.12
CA LEU A 149 -9.12 -18.92 -27.25
C LEU A 149 -8.24 -18.25 -26.18
N ALA A 150 -8.35 -18.71 -24.94
CA ALA A 150 -7.68 -18.13 -23.76
C ALA A 150 -6.22 -18.55 -23.56
N ASN A 151 -5.66 -19.33 -24.49
CA ASN A 151 -4.31 -19.86 -24.35
C ASN A 151 -3.27 -18.76 -24.06
N ASN A 152 -2.60 -18.88 -22.93
CA ASN A 152 -1.60 -17.93 -22.40
C ASN A 152 -2.09 -16.49 -22.23
N ALA A 153 -3.40 -16.26 -22.08
CA ALA A 153 -3.90 -14.93 -21.81
C ALA A 153 -3.43 -14.42 -20.43
N ASP A 154 -3.20 -13.11 -20.31
CA ASP A 154 -2.84 -12.51 -19.03
C ASP A 154 -4.00 -12.60 -18.04
N TYR A 155 -5.23 -12.36 -18.52
CA TYR A 155 -6.46 -12.48 -17.76
C TYR A 155 -7.52 -13.29 -18.51
N LEU A 156 -8.20 -14.18 -17.78
CA LEU A 156 -9.44 -14.82 -18.20
C LEU A 156 -10.57 -14.43 -17.24
N ILE A 157 -11.47 -13.57 -17.71
CA ILE A 157 -12.70 -13.17 -17.02
C ILE A 157 -13.79 -14.19 -17.38
N MET A 158 -14.29 -14.87 -16.36
CA MET A 158 -15.10 -16.06 -16.55
C MET A 158 -16.35 -16.06 -15.66
N ASP A 159 -17.46 -16.51 -16.23
CA ASP A 159 -18.68 -16.87 -15.51
C ASP A 159 -18.37 -17.76 -14.31
N ALA A 160 -18.94 -17.40 -13.17
CA ALA A 160 -18.80 -18.05 -11.88
C ALA A 160 -20.17 -18.19 -11.18
N GLY A 161 -21.25 -18.38 -11.95
CA GLY A 161 -22.58 -18.64 -11.41
C GLY A 161 -22.64 -19.87 -10.48
N GLY A 162 -21.68 -20.79 -10.60
CA GLY A 162 -21.49 -21.94 -9.71
C GLY A 162 -20.64 -21.71 -8.45
N ALA A 163 -20.30 -20.47 -8.11
CA ALA A 163 -19.59 -20.14 -6.87
C ALA A 163 -20.38 -20.54 -5.62
N ILE A 164 -19.73 -20.53 -4.44
CA ILE A 164 -20.36 -20.89 -3.17
C ILE A 164 -20.87 -19.62 -2.47
N GLU A 165 -22.12 -19.61 -2.01
CA GLU A 165 -22.72 -18.49 -1.29
C GLU A 165 -22.26 -18.44 0.18
N LEU A 166 -21.96 -17.23 0.67
CA LEU A 166 -21.55 -17.01 2.05
C LEU A 166 -22.72 -17.28 3.01
N GLY A 167 -22.56 -18.27 3.89
CA GLY A 167 -23.57 -18.63 4.89
C GLY A 167 -24.37 -19.90 4.57
N GLU A 168 -24.11 -20.57 3.43
CA GLU A 168 -24.52 -21.97 3.29
C GLU A 168 -23.77 -22.82 4.33
N GLN A 169 -24.49 -23.20 5.39
CA GLN A 169 -23.94 -24.09 6.40
C GLN A 169 -23.42 -25.38 5.77
N ARG A 170 -22.22 -25.79 6.20
CA ARG A 170 -21.70 -27.16 6.20
C ARG A 170 -22.80 -28.19 6.53
N ASN A 171 -23.56 -28.63 5.52
CA ASN A 171 -24.51 -29.73 5.60
C ASN A 171 -24.25 -30.76 4.49
N ALA A 172 -22.98 -30.97 4.13
CA ALA A 172 -22.56 -32.14 3.34
C ALA A 172 -22.60 -33.45 4.16
N ALA A 173 -22.93 -33.40 5.46
CA ALA A 173 -22.99 -34.56 6.34
C ALA A 173 -24.35 -34.67 7.05
N LYS A 174 -25.47 -34.67 6.31
CA LYS A 174 -26.78 -35.29 6.68
C LYS A 174 -27.86 -34.97 5.65
N SER A 175 -27.87 -35.71 4.54
CA SER A 175 -29.13 -36.02 3.83
C SER A 175 -28.97 -37.30 3.04
N ASN A 176 -29.00 -38.42 3.75
CA ASN A 176 -29.60 -39.64 3.20
C ASN A 176 -31.11 -39.39 3.18
N ASN A 177 -31.65 -38.85 2.09
CA ASN A 177 -33.05 -39.04 1.76
C ASN A 177 -33.32 -38.86 0.26
N ASN A 178 -33.61 -40.01 -0.35
CA ASN A 178 -34.34 -40.21 -1.60
C ASN A 178 -35.23 -39.02 -2.02
N ARG A 179 -34.75 -38.22 -2.96
CA ARG A 179 -35.61 -37.62 -4.00
C ARG A 179 -34.99 -37.88 -5.36
N LYS A 180 -35.43 -38.98 -5.97
CA LYS A 180 -35.38 -39.17 -7.42
C LYS A 180 -36.23 -38.06 -8.07
N SER A 181 -35.59 -36.96 -8.44
CA SER A 181 -36.11 -35.99 -9.40
C SER A 181 -35.42 -36.29 -10.73
N THR A 182 -36.06 -37.13 -11.55
CA THR A 182 -35.63 -37.50 -12.91
C THR A 182 -35.93 -36.41 -13.95
N LYS A 183 -35.57 -35.17 -13.64
CA LYS A 183 -35.43 -34.08 -14.63
C LYS A 183 -34.15 -33.33 -14.30
N SER A 184 -33.10 -33.56 -15.08
CA SER A 184 -31.93 -32.70 -15.08
C SER A 184 -32.41 -31.29 -15.44
N ARG A 185 -32.38 -30.35 -14.50
CA ARG A 185 -32.38 -28.95 -14.88
C ARG A 185 -31.15 -28.76 -15.77
N GLU A 186 -31.35 -28.34 -17.01
CA GLU A 186 -30.23 -27.94 -17.86
C GLU A 186 -29.44 -26.88 -17.12
N LYS A 187 -28.16 -27.18 -16.89
CA LYS A 187 -27.27 -26.32 -16.12
C LYS A 187 -26.89 -25.16 -17.05
N ALA A 188 -27.26 -23.94 -16.72
CA ALA A 188 -27.01 -22.77 -17.57
C ALA A 188 -25.61 -22.17 -17.37
N HIS A 189 -24.98 -22.44 -16.22
CA HIS A 189 -23.69 -21.88 -15.81
C HIS A 189 -22.67 -22.97 -15.46
N VAL A 190 -21.40 -22.62 -15.57
CA VAL A 190 -20.25 -23.46 -15.23
C VAL A 190 -20.19 -23.73 -13.71
N ASN A 191 -19.68 -24.90 -13.30
CA ASN A 191 -19.32 -25.14 -11.89
C ASN A 191 -17.82 -24.87 -11.65
N LEU A 192 -17.42 -24.75 -10.39
CA LEU A 192 -16.02 -24.46 -10.03
C LEU A 192 -15.01 -25.48 -10.55
N ALA A 193 -15.38 -26.76 -10.66
CA ALA A 193 -14.49 -27.79 -11.21
C ALA A 193 -14.24 -27.58 -12.72
N GLU A 194 -15.28 -27.24 -13.48
CA GLU A 194 -15.20 -26.93 -14.91
C GLU A 194 -14.46 -25.60 -15.14
N SER A 195 -14.76 -24.57 -14.33
CA SER A 195 -14.09 -23.27 -14.33
C SER A 195 -12.57 -23.42 -14.16
N SER A 196 -12.16 -24.12 -13.09
CA SER A 196 -10.76 -24.35 -12.79
C SER A 196 -10.06 -25.21 -13.84
N GLN A 197 -10.76 -26.21 -14.41
CA GLN A 197 -10.22 -27.03 -15.48
C GLN A 197 -9.95 -26.21 -16.75
N MET A 198 -10.91 -25.40 -17.20
CA MET A 198 -10.73 -24.57 -18.40
C MET A 198 -9.61 -23.52 -18.21
N ALA A 199 -9.51 -22.91 -17.03
CA ALA A 199 -8.43 -21.97 -16.73
C ALA A 199 -7.05 -22.64 -16.74
N LYS A 200 -6.96 -23.87 -16.20
CA LYS A 200 -5.73 -24.67 -16.25
C LYS A 200 -5.35 -25.02 -17.68
N GLU A 201 -6.29 -25.51 -18.48
CA GLU A 201 -6.07 -25.88 -19.89
C GLU A 201 -5.66 -24.68 -20.74
N ALA A 202 -6.16 -23.49 -20.42
CA ALA A 202 -5.79 -22.24 -21.05
C ALA A 202 -4.38 -21.74 -20.66
N ASN A 203 -3.76 -22.32 -19.63
CA ASN A 203 -2.49 -21.86 -19.06
C ASN A 203 -2.49 -20.34 -18.75
N VAL A 204 -3.62 -19.84 -18.24
CA VAL A 204 -3.73 -18.42 -17.85
C VAL A 204 -3.07 -18.18 -16.51
N LYS A 205 -2.54 -16.96 -16.33
CA LYS A 205 -1.92 -16.56 -15.06
C LYS A 205 -2.95 -16.06 -14.07
N ASN A 206 -3.96 -15.33 -14.55
CA ASN A 206 -5.00 -14.73 -13.72
C ASN A 206 -6.38 -15.18 -14.19
N LEU A 207 -7.11 -15.83 -13.30
CA LEU A 207 -8.51 -16.22 -13.46
C LEU A 207 -9.37 -15.23 -12.67
N VAL A 208 -10.24 -14.50 -13.36
CA VAL A 208 -11.16 -13.53 -12.76
C VAL A 208 -12.57 -14.12 -12.79
N LEU A 209 -13.14 -14.38 -11.61
CA LEU A 209 -14.48 -14.90 -11.45
C LEU A 209 -15.49 -13.74 -11.47
N SER A 210 -16.49 -13.79 -12.33
CA SER A 210 -17.56 -12.78 -12.42
C SER A 210 -18.92 -13.46 -12.62
N HIS A 211 -20.01 -12.69 -12.74
CA HIS A 211 -21.37 -13.24 -12.91
C HIS A 211 -21.79 -14.17 -11.77
N PHE A 212 -21.75 -13.67 -10.53
CA PHE A 212 -22.21 -14.42 -9.36
C PHE A 212 -23.74 -14.41 -9.26
N ASN A 213 -24.33 -15.55 -8.92
CA ASN A 213 -25.79 -15.67 -8.71
C ASN A 213 -26.29 -15.01 -7.40
N PHE A 214 -25.39 -14.50 -6.57
CA PHE A 214 -25.67 -13.95 -5.24
C PHE A 214 -24.68 -12.86 -4.88
N THR A 215 -25.06 -12.01 -3.91
CA THR A 215 -24.29 -10.82 -3.52
C THR A 215 -23.04 -11.14 -2.70
N TYR A 216 -23.08 -12.21 -1.89
CA TYR A 216 -21.99 -12.56 -0.98
C TYR A 216 -21.44 -13.94 -1.31
N VAL A 217 -20.23 -13.99 -1.85
CA VAL A 217 -19.52 -15.22 -2.19
C VAL A 217 -18.66 -15.67 -1.00
N ASP A 218 -18.73 -16.95 -0.65
CA ASP A 218 -17.72 -17.60 0.20
C ASP A 218 -16.45 -17.80 -0.63
N GLN A 219 -15.60 -16.78 -0.63
CA GLN A 219 -14.36 -16.78 -1.40
C GLN A 219 -13.39 -17.87 -0.91
N GLU A 220 -13.40 -18.23 0.37
CA GLU A 220 -12.52 -19.28 0.89
C GLU A 220 -12.94 -20.64 0.34
N ALA A 221 -14.21 -21.01 0.50
CA ALA A 221 -14.75 -22.27 0.01
C ALA A 221 -14.66 -22.36 -1.53
N THR A 222 -14.98 -21.26 -2.21
CA THR A 222 -14.89 -21.17 -3.68
C THR A 222 -13.44 -21.35 -4.14
N THR A 223 -12.49 -20.71 -3.47
CA THR A 223 -11.05 -20.84 -3.77
C THR A 223 -10.57 -22.26 -3.55
N VAL A 224 -10.97 -22.92 -2.46
CA VAL A 224 -10.60 -24.32 -2.17
C VAL A 224 -11.00 -25.25 -3.32
N GLU A 225 -12.20 -25.06 -3.89
CA GLU A 225 -12.66 -25.88 -5.02
C GLU A 225 -11.87 -25.59 -6.30
N ILE A 226 -11.65 -24.31 -6.64
CA ILE A 226 -10.88 -23.91 -7.83
C ILE A 226 -9.43 -24.43 -7.75
N ARG A 227 -8.83 -24.39 -6.56
CA ARG A 227 -7.44 -24.83 -6.31
C ARG A 227 -7.22 -26.32 -6.56
N LYS A 228 -8.26 -27.14 -6.69
CA LYS A 228 -8.11 -28.56 -7.05
C LYS A 228 -7.54 -28.76 -8.45
N ASN A 229 -7.85 -27.86 -9.39
CA ASN A 229 -7.36 -27.97 -10.77
C ASN A 229 -6.48 -26.80 -11.22
N TYR A 230 -6.60 -25.62 -10.60
CA TYR A 230 -5.94 -24.40 -11.08
C TYR A 230 -4.98 -23.78 -10.04
N SER A 231 -3.74 -23.52 -10.46
CA SER A 231 -2.67 -23.00 -9.60
C SER A 231 -2.36 -21.51 -9.81
N GLY A 232 -2.90 -20.86 -10.85
CA GLY A 232 -2.68 -19.43 -11.09
C GLY A 232 -3.39 -18.52 -10.08
N THR A 233 -3.29 -17.22 -10.29
CA THR A 233 -3.98 -16.20 -9.46
C THR A 233 -5.49 -16.31 -9.68
N ILE A 234 -6.26 -16.23 -8.60
CA ILE A 234 -7.73 -16.21 -8.61
C ILE A 234 -8.18 -14.86 -8.09
N ILE A 235 -9.01 -14.16 -8.86
CA ILE A 235 -9.51 -12.81 -8.55
C ILE A 235 -11.04 -12.88 -8.56
N TYR A 236 -11.69 -12.28 -7.56
CA TYR A 236 -13.14 -12.18 -7.50
C TYR A 236 -13.56 -10.82 -8.03
N GLY A 237 -14.20 -10.78 -9.19
CA GLY A 237 -14.65 -9.56 -9.85
C GLY A 237 -15.67 -8.81 -8.99
N GLU A 238 -15.44 -7.52 -8.79
CA GLU A 238 -16.36 -6.62 -8.13
C GLU A 238 -16.75 -5.49 -9.08
N ASP A 239 -17.91 -4.87 -8.83
CA ASP A 239 -18.29 -3.63 -9.49
C ASP A 239 -17.16 -2.59 -9.41
N LEU A 240 -16.86 -1.94 -10.53
CA LEU A 240 -15.80 -0.92 -10.68
C LEU A 240 -14.36 -1.46 -10.52
N MET A 241 -14.16 -2.77 -10.43
CA MET A 241 -12.83 -3.34 -10.43
C MET A 241 -12.08 -2.99 -11.72
N SER A 242 -10.84 -2.53 -11.57
CA SER A 242 -9.89 -2.35 -12.67
C SER A 242 -8.78 -3.39 -12.55
N LEU A 243 -8.49 -4.08 -13.64
CA LEU A 243 -7.40 -5.04 -13.70
C LEU A 243 -6.15 -4.30 -14.23
N PRO A 244 -5.06 -4.22 -13.46
CA PRO A 244 -3.89 -3.47 -13.86
C PRO A 244 -3.22 -4.12 -15.07
N LEU A 245 -2.88 -3.30 -16.05
CA LEU A 245 -2.00 -3.69 -17.15
C LEU A 245 -0.55 -3.71 -16.66
N LYS A 246 0.28 -4.60 -17.24
CA LYS A 246 1.71 -4.67 -16.91
C LYS A 246 2.45 -3.59 -17.72
N GLN A 247 2.40 -2.33 -17.31
CA GLN A 247 3.43 -1.34 -17.72
C GLN A 247 3.76 -0.28 -16.67
N ASN A 248 5.04 0.12 -16.74
CA ASN A 248 5.81 0.98 -15.86
C ASN A 248 5.31 2.45 -15.78
N SER A 249 5.36 3.01 -14.57
CA SER A 249 5.44 4.43 -14.17
C SER A 249 4.26 5.42 -14.36
N THR A 250 3.88 5.99 -13.20
CA THR A 250 3.51 7.40 -12.91
C THR A 250 2.27 8.04 -13.57
N THR A 251 1.13 8.10 -12.86
CA THR A 251 0.56 9.32 -12.20
C THR A 251 -0.89 9.11 -11.69
N SER A 252 -1.07 9.42 -10.39
CA SER A 252 -2.27 9.77 -9.58
C SER A 252 -3.58 10.13 -10.33
N LYS A 253 -4.82 9.82 -9.90
CA LYS A 253 -5.37 9.57 -8.56
C LYS A 253 -6.82 9.06 -8.65
N HIS A 254 -7.20 8.35 -7.59
CA HIS A 254 -8.54 7.96 -7.11
C HIS A 254 -9.20 6.68 -7.65
N SER A 255 -9.23 5.70 -6.73
CA SER A 255 -10.29 4.69 -6.51
C SER A 255 -10.05 3.27 -7.03
N SER A 256 -9.01 2.59 -6.50
CA SER A 256 -9.05 1.14 -6.24
C SER A 256 -8.04 0.74 -5.15
N LEU A 257 -8.35 1.06 -3.88
CA LEU A 257 -7.57 0.65 -2.70
C LEU A 257 -8.45 -0.19 -1.79
N LYS A 258 -8.85 -1.38 -2.24
CA LYS A 258 -9.44 -2.38 -1.32
C LYS A 258 -8.43 -3.42 -0.83
N ASP A 259 -7.29 -3.57 -1.50
CA ASP A 259 -6.28 -4.58 -1.13
C ASP A 259 -4.88 -4.00 -0.90
N ASN A 260 -4.71 -2.68 -0.79
CA ASN A 260 -3.41 -2.05 -0.55
C ASN A 260 -3.53 -0.95 0.52
N TYR A 261 -2.70 -1.00 1.55
CA TYR A 261 -2.54 0.03 2.57
C TYR A 261 -1.12 0.61 2.51
N PRO A 262 -0.96 1.92 2.28
CA PRO A 262 0.35 2.54 2.24
C PRO A 262 0.94 2.63 3.65
N ILE A 263 2.20 2.22 3.80
CA ILE A 263 2.95 2.43 5.03
C ILE A 263 3.42 3.89 5.04
N VAL A 264 3.04 4.61 6.09
CA VAL A 264 3.52 5.99 6.32
C VAL A 264 5.01 5.92 6.64
N ASP A 265 5.79 6.88 6.14
CA ASP A 265 7.21 7.03 6.44
C ASP A 265 7.42 7.36 7.93
N THR A 266 8.62 7.10 8.46
CA THR A 266 9.02 7.44 9.83
C THR A 266 9.27 8.95 10.02
N ASN A 267 9.41 9.68 8.91
CA ASN A 267 9.74 11.10 8.82
C ASN A 267 11.10 11.44 9.43
N VAL A 268 12.03 10.50 9.55
CA VAL A 268 13.41 10.84 9.96
C VAL A 268 13.99 11.87 9.00
N GLN A 269 14.54 12.95 9.54
CA GLN A 269 15.19 14.02 8.77
C GLN A 269 16.65 14.08 9.22
N GLY A 270 17.56 13.52 8.44
CA GLY A 270 18.98 13.48 8.74
C GLY A 270 19.57 12.08 8.89
N PHE A 271 20.90 12.04 9.00
CA PHE A 271 21.72 10.84 9.03
C PHE A 271 22.52 10.79 10.32
N TYR A 272 22.71 9.60 10.87
CA TYR A 272 23.29 9.46 12.21
C TYR A 272 24.29 8.30 12.23
N SER A 273 25.51 8.57 12.68
CA SER A 273 26.44 7.50 13.06
C SER A 273 26.00 6.86 14.38
N ASP A 274 26.87 6.04 14.97
CA ASP A 274 26.73 5.52 16.32
C ASP A 274 27.07 6.53 17.43
N THR A 275 27.51 7.74 17.07
CA THR A 275 28.01 8.73 18.03
C THR A 275 27.47 10.14 17.81
N GLU A 276 27.06 10.51 16.60
CA GLU A 276 26.62 11.87 16.26
C GLU A 276 25.70 11.90 15.03
N GLU A 277 25.14 13.08 14.75
CA GLU A 277 24.52 13.38 13.47
C GLU A 277 25.60 13.65 12.42
N ILE A 278 25.44 13.10 11.21
CA ILE A 278 26.39 13.18 10.11
C ILE A 278 25.73 13.75 8.85
N SER A 279 26.54 14.21 7.89
CA SER A 279 26.04 14.52 6.55
C SER A 279 25.59 13.27 5.82
N ARG A 280 24.69 13.42 4.83
CA ARG A 280 24.24 12.32 3.97
C ARG A 280 25.41 11.47 3.45
N PRO A 281 25.50 10.19 3.83
CA PRO A 281 26.53 9.28 3.32
C PRO A 281 26.24 8.94 1.86
N SER A 282 27.30 8.77 1.07
CA SER A 282 27.21 8.26 -0.31
C SER A 282 27.22 6.73 -0.33
N ALA A 283 26.82 6.13 -1.44
CA ALA A 283 26.88 4.68 -1.60
C ALA A 283 28.31 4.18 -1.35
N GLY A 284 28.45 3.22 -0.44
CA GLY A 284 29.74 2.66 -0.01
C GLY A 284 30.38 3.34 1.21
N ASP A 285 29.89 4.51 1.65
CA ASP A 285 30.32 5.13 2.89
C ASP A 285 29.75 4.41 4.12
N SER A 286 30.41 4.56 5.28
CA SER A 286 29.88 4.12 6.57
C SER A 286 28.49 4.69 6.83
N PHE A 287 27.61 3.84 7.36
CA PHE A 287 26.21 4.16 7.65
C PHE A 287 25.37 4.59 6.42
N TYR A 288 25.77 4.25 5.18
CA TYR A 288 24.87 4.35 4.02
C TYR A 288 23.73 3.34 4.10
N GLY A 289 22.53 3.70 3.63
CA GLY A 289 21.34 2.84 3.62
C GLY A 289 20.36 3.07 4.79
N GLN A 290 20.52 4.18 5.52
CA GLN A 290 19.63 4.59 6.62
C GLN A 290 18.25 4.99 6.12
N ASP A 291 17.31 5.20 7.03
CA ASP A 291 15.93 5.59 6.73
C ASP A 291 15.84 6.74 5.71
N ASP A 292 16.51 7.86 5.99
CA ASP A 292 16.50 9.07 5.15
C ASP A 292 17.28 8.93 3.81
N ASN A 293 17.90 7.76 3.55
CA ASN A 293 18.40 7.45 2.20
C ASN A 293 17.26 7.16 1.23
N TYR A 294 16.10 6.74 1.74
CA TYR A 294 14.95 6.26 0.98
C TYR A 294 13.75 7.18 1.14
N THR A 295 12.85 7.19 0.15
CA THR A 295 11.64 8.01 0.18
C THR A 295 10.42 7.12 0.34
N GLY A 296 9.74 7.21 1.48
CA GLY A 296 8.44 6.59 1.71
C GLY A 296 7.28 7.59 1.61
N ASN A 297 6.09 7.13 2.01
CA ASN A 297 4.88 7.96 2.03
C ASN A 297 4.92 8.94 3.20
N GLN A 298 5.42 10.16 2.95
CA GLN A 298 5.55 11.19 3.98
C GLN A 298 4.22 11.44 4.71
N PRO A 299 4.22 11.59 6.05
CA PRO A 299 3.01 11.86 6.82
C PRO A 299 2.25 13.08 6.29
N LEU A 300 0.94 12.95 6.14
CA LEU A 300 0.10 14.01 5.60
C LEU A 300 -1.26 14.04 6.29
N TYR A 301 -1.48 15.05 7.12
CA TYR A 301 -2.70 15.18 7.92
C TYR A 301 -3.56 16.40 7.52
N THR A 302 -4.87 16.27 7.71
CA THR A 302 -5.82 17.37 7.64
C THR A 302 -6.55 17.48 8.97
N ASP A 303 -6.46 18.63 9.64
CA ASP A 303 -7.37 18.97 10.74
C ASP A 303 -8.72 19.37 10.15
N ASN A 304 -9.78 18.64 10.50
CA ASN A 304 -11.12 18.87 9.96
C ASN A 304 -11.87 19.98 10.72
N GLY A 305 -11.29 20.54 11.79
CA GLY A 305 -11.87 21.63 12.58
C GLY A 305 -13.02 21.22 13.50
N ASP A 306 -13.26 19.92 13.66
CA ASP A 306 -14.36 19.33 14.45
C ASP A 306 -13.86 18.33 15.52
N GLY A 307 -12.56 18.37 15.82
CA GLY A 307 -11.88 17.45 16.72
C GLY A 307 -11.43 16.15 16.07
N THR A 308 -11.55 16.02 14.75
CA THR A 308 -11.04 14.88 13.97
C THR A 308 -9.88 15.26 13.06
N ILE A 309 -8.91 14.34 12.91
CA ILE A 309 -7.76 14.46 12.03
C ILE A 309 -7.85 13.39 10.94
N SER A 310 -7.84 13.79 9.68
CA SER A 310 -7.74 12.86 8.54
C SER A 310 -6.27 12.56 8.25
N ASP A 311 -5.91 11.28 8.20
CA ASP A 311 -4.62 10.81 7.69
C ASP A 311 -4.77 10.49 6.19
N ASN A 312 -4.24 11.38 5.36
CA ASN A 312 -4.39 11.34 3.92
C ASN A 312 -3.49 10.29 3.25
N VAL A 313 -2.57 9.68 4.00
CA VAL A 313 -1.77 8.54 3.52
C VAL A 313 -2.56 7.26 3.77
N THR A 314 -2.91 6.98 5.03
CA THR A 314 -3.48 5.68 5.41
C THR A 314 -4.96 5.54 5.10
N GLY A 315 -5.67 6.65 4.88
CA GLY A 315 -7.13 6.68 4.77
C GLY A 315 -7.83 6.45 6.12
N LEU A 316 -7.09 6.55 7.23
CA LEU A 316 -7.64 6.55 8.59
C LEU A 316 -8.06 7.96 8.98
N MET A 317 -8.97 8.04 9.96
CA MET A 317 -9.33 9.29 10.61
C MET A 317 -9.32 9.09 12.13
N TRP A 318 -8.78 10.08 12.83
CA TRP A 318 -8.38 9.98 14.22
C TRP A 318 -9.09 11.01 15.09
N GLU A 319 -9.35 10.63 16.33
CA GLU A 319 -9.66 11.59 17.39
C GLU A 319 -8.44 12.45 17.71
N GLN A 320 -8.59 13.77 17.76
CA GLN A 320 -7.52 14.72 18.03
C GLN A 320 -7.06 14.73 19.51
N ASP A 321 -7.98 14.59 20.46
CA ASP A 321 -7.71 14.63 21.90
C ASP A 321 -8.11 13.32 22.60
N MET A 322 -7.15 12.67 23.25
CA MET A 322 -7.37 11.41 23.97
C MET A 322 -8.17 11.59 25.27
N GLY A 323 -8.16 12.80 25.85
CA GLY A 323 -8.76 13.08 27.14
C GLY A 323 -7.96 12.48 28.31
N THR A 324 -8.64 11.76 29.20
CA THR A 324 -8.03 11.15 30.40
C THR A 324 -7.75 9.66 30.22
N LYS A 325 -6.95 9.08 31.13
CA LYS A 325 -6.69 7.64 31.14
C LYS A 325 -7.97 6.85 31.47
N LEU A 326 -8.24 5.80 30.72
CA LEU A 326 -9.40 4.92 30.83
C LEU A 326 -8.97 3.47 30.99
N THR A 327 -9.85 2.60 31.49
CA THR A 327 -9.68 1.15 31.30
C THR A 327 -9.97 0.77 29.85
N LEU A 328 -9.54 -0.42 29.41
CA LEU A 328 -9.87 -0.92 28.08
C LEU A 328 -11.40 -1.02 27.83
N GLU A 329 -12.16 -1.41 28.85
CA GLU A 329 -13.62 -1.49 28.77
C GLU A 329 -14.25 -0.10 28.65
N GLU A 330 -13.83 0.86 29.48
CA GLU A 330 -14.26 2.26 29.41
C GLU A 330 -13.96 2.85 28.02
N ALA A 331 -12.76 2.60 27.47
CA ALA A 331 -12.37 3.07 26.14
C ALA A 331 -13.16 2.41 25.01
N THR A 332 -13.45 1.11 25.11
CA THR A 332 -14.30 0.39 24.15
C THR A 332 -15.71 0.97 24.14
N GLN A 333 -16.24 1.32 25.31
CA GLN A 333 -17.56 1.94 25.42
C GLN A 333 -17.54 3.40 24.93
N LYS A 334 -16.47 4.15 25.19
CA LYS A 334 -16.22 5.49 24.61
C LYS A 334 -16.31 5.41 23.08
N ALA A 335 -15.61 4.45 22.46
CA ALA A 335 -15.59 4.26 21.02
C ALA A 335 -16.99 3.98 20.44
N LYS A 336 -17.71 3.00 21.00
CA LYS A 336 -19.06 2.60 20.54
C LYS A 336 -20.08 3.75 20.60
N ASN A 337 -19.95 4.63 21.58
CA ASN A 337 -20.87 5.73 21.81
C ASN A 337 -20.44 7.04 21.14
N ALA A 338 -19.23 7.11 20.59
CA ALA A 338 -18.68 8.33 20.03
C ALA A 338 -19.50 8.80 18.82
N LYS A 339 -19.77 10.11 18.77
CA LYS A 339 -20.39 10.85 17.65
C LYS A 339 -19.47 11.98 17.14
N LEU A 340 -18.17 11.85 17.37
CA LEU A 340 -17.15 12.85 17.05
C LEU A 340 -17.10 13.09 15.54
N GLY A 341 -17.04 14.36 15.11
CA GLY A 341 -17.11 14.74 13.69
C GLY A 341 -18.38 14.28 12.96
N SER A 342 -19.48 14.07 13.69
CA SER A 342 -20.73 13.47 13.17
C SER A 342 -20.63 12.00 12.74
N TYR A 343 -19.51 11.32 13.02
CA TYR A 343 -19.31 9.91 12.70
C TYR A 343 -19.61 8.98 13.87
N SER A 344 -20.03 7.75 13.59
CA SER A 344 -20.46 6.78 14.61
C SER A 344 -19.82 5.41 14.54
N ASP A 345 -18.84 5.24 13.66
CA ASP A 345 -18.08 4.02 13.36
C ASP A 345 -16.68 4.03 14.02
N TRP A 346 -16.55 4.74 15.15
CA TRP A 346 -15.30 4.84 15.91
C TRP A 346 -14.95 3.53 16.61
N ARG A 347 -13.64 3.19 16.62
CA ARG A 347 -13.09 2.01 17.32
C ARG A 347 -11.78 2.37 18.04
N VAL A 348 -11.33 1.47 18.91
CA VAL A 348 -9.97 1.49 19.46
C VAL A 348 -9.02 0.92 18.39
N PRO A 349 -7.93 1.62 18.03
CA PRO A 349 -7.03 1.24 16.94
C PRO A 349 -6.30 -0.06 17.25
N THR A 350 -6.00 -0.84 16.22
CA THR A 350 -5.00 -1.91 16.32
C THR A 350 -3.61 -1.31 16.57
N ILE A 351 -2.64 -2.12 16.98
CA ILE A 351 -1.28 -1.63 17.18
C ILE A 351 -0.63 -1.15 15.87
N LYS A 352 -0.94 -1.78 14.72
CA LYS A 352 -0.46 -1.35 13.39
C LYS A 352 -1.04 0.00 13.00
N GLU A 353 -2.33 0.22 13.21
CA GLU A 353 -2.97 1.53 13.00
C GLU A 353 -2.35 2.58 13.94
N LEU A 354 -2.24 2.29 15.24
CA LEU A 354 -1.72 3.27 16.20
C LEU A 354 -0.25 3.63 15.93
N TYR A 355 0.55 2.68 15.48
CA TYR A 355 1.95 2.90 15.15
C TYR A 355 2.14 3.74 13.88
N SER A 356 1.15 3.84 12.99
CA SER A 356 1.26 4.68 11.79
C SER A 356 1.48 6.16 12.12
N LEU A 357 1.01 6.60 13.29
CA LEU A 357 1.14 7.98 13.79
C LEU A 357 2.54 8.31 14.35
N ILE A 358 3.38 7.31 14.64
CA ILE A 358 4.68 7.57 15.29
C ILE A 358 5.61 8.34 14.35
N GLN A 359 6.32 9.34 14.86
CA GLN A 359 7.32 10.12 14.11
C GLN A 359 8.67 9.94 14.76
N PHE A 360 9.66 9.43 14.03
CA PHE A 360 11.02 9.23 14.55
C PHE A 360 11.90 10.48 14.49
N THR A 361 11.29 11.64 14.19
CA THR A 361 11.85 12.96 14.53
C THR A 361 11.82 13.24 16.04
N GLY A 362 10.97 12.54 16.80
CA GLY A 362 10.86 12.71 18.24
C GLY A 362 12.17 12.46 18.97
N LYS A 363 12.33 13.08 20.14
CA LYS A 363 13.54 13.01 20.95
C LYS A 363 13.21 12.93 22.44
N VAL A 364 13.84 12.01 23.13
CA VAL A 364 13.67 11.79 24.57
C VAL A 364 15.01 11.71 25.28
N LYS A 365 15.05 12.11 26.54
CA LYS A 365 16.23 11.97 27.40
C LYS A 365 15.85 11.27 28.69
N GLY A 366 15.90 9.93 28.66
CA GLY A 366 15.46 9.11 29.78
C GLY A 366 13.95 9.29 30.02
N ALA A 367 13.57 9.99 31.09
CA ALA A 367 12.17 10.22 31.45
C ALA A 367 11.64 11.60 31.05
N THR A 368 12.47 12.44 30.41
CA THR A 368 12.14 13.80 29.98
C THR A 368 11.88 13.84 28.49
N ALA A 369 10.72 14.33 28.09
CA ALA A 369 10.34 14.58 26.71
C ALA A 369 11.09 15.82 26.20
N ILE A 370 11.74 15.72 25.04
CA ILE A 370 12.33 16.88 24.36
C ILE A 370 11.43 17.27 23.19
N GLU A 371 11.17 16.31 22.31
CA GLU A 371 10.24 16.40 21.18
C GLU A 371 9.41 15.12 21.13
N MET A 372 8.10 15.24 20.95
CA MET A 372 7.23 14.06 20.95
C MET A 372 7.38 13.29 19.65
N PHE A 373 7.24 11.97 19.73
CA PHE A 373 7.25 11.05 18.58
C PHE A 373 5.89 11.02 17.86
N ILE A 374 5.23 12.17 17.76
CA ILE A 374 3.95 12.39 17.07
C ILE A 374 3.87 13.84 16.62
N ASP A 375 3.14 14.10 15.55
CA ASP A 375 2.93 15.45 15.05
C ASP A 375 2.00 16.25 15.96
N THR A 376 2.58 17.14 16.78
CA THR A 376 1.84 17.93 17.78
C THR A 376 1.05 19.09 17.19
N ASP A 377 1.24 19.41 15.90
CA ASP A 377 0.39 20.40 15.22
C ASP A 377 -1.02 19.85 14.95
N TYR A 378 -1.14 18.52 14.88
CA TYR A 378 -2.41 17.82 14.63
C TYR A 378 -2.93 17.06 15.84
N PHE A 379 -2.05 16.49 16.68
CA PHE A 379 -2.45 15.59 17.76
C PHE A 379 -2.14 16.13 19.14
N ASN A 380 -3.17 16.19 20.00
CA ASN A 380 -2.99 16.50 21.41
C ASN A 380 -2.44 15.26 22.12
N GLN A 381 -1.14 15.28 22.44
CA GLN A 381 -0.47 14.22 23.17
C GLN A 381 -0.16 14.68 24.62
N PRO A 382 -0.82 14.10 25.64
CA PRO A 382 -0.54 14.40 27.03
C PRO A 382 0.80 13.80 27.47
N LEU A 383 1.39 14.41 28.50
CA LEU A 383 2.50 13.86 29.28
C LEU A 383 1.97 13.28 30.59
N GLY A 384 2.74 12.40 31.22
CA GLY A 384 2.43 11.90 32.56
C GLY A 384 2.46 13.01 33.62
N GLY A 385 1.58 12.91 34.61
CA GLY A 385 1.36 13.96 35.60
C GLY A 385 2.33 13.91 36.79
N SER A 386 3.32 14.81 36.83
CA SER A 386 4.27 14.91 37.96
C SER A 386 3.59 15.12 39.32
N LYS A 387 2.45 15.83 39.36
CA LYS A 387 1.66 16.06 40.58
C LYS A 387 1.08 14.78 41.18
N ILE A 388 0.92 13.71 40.40
CA ILE A 388 0.42 12.41 40.83
C ILE A 388 1.52 11.33 40.85
N GLY A 389 2.79 11.76 40.78
CA GLY A 389 3.96 10.87 40.87
C GLY A 389 4.34 10.16 39.57
N GLU A 390 3.78 10.58 38.44
CA GLU A 390 4.14 10.06 37.11
C GLU A 390 5.30 10.84 36.50
N ARG A 391 6.08 10.15 35.66
CA ARG A 391 7.10 10.76 34.79
C ARG A 391 6.44 11.26 33.51
N GLU A 392 7.08 12.17 32.78
CA GLU A 392 6.52 12.68 31.51
C GLU A 392 6.23 11.56 30.51
N ILE A 393 7.09 10.53 30.48
CA ILE A 393 6.93 9.34 29.63
C ILE A 393 5.82 8.37 30.08
N ASP A 394 5.18 8.57 31.23
CA ASP A 394 4.08 7.72 31.72
C ASP A 394 2.74 8.11 31.05
N ALA A 395 2.76 8.17 29.72
CA ALA A 395 1.66 8.60 28.85
C ALA A 395 1.39 7.61 27.70
N GLN A 396 1.39 6.32 28.03
CA GLN A 396 1.18 5.25 27.06
C GLN A 396 -0.24 5.28 26.48
N THR A 397 -0.33 5.03 25.17
CA THR A 397 -1.59 4.90 24.44
C THR A 397 -1.82 3.44 24.08
N TRP A 398 -2.89 2.83 24.61
CA TRP A 398 -3.22 1.44 24.34
C TRP A 398 -3.92 1.25 23.00
N SER A 399 -3.62 0.12 22.38
CA SER A 399 -4.33 -0.40 21.22
C SER A 399 -5.40 -1.43 21.62
N SER A 400 -6.12 -1.96 20.63
CA SER A 400 -6.99 -3.13 20.76
C SER A 400 -6.22 -4.46 20.61
N THR A 401 -4.93 -4.41 20.31
CA THR A 401 -4.09 -5.61 20.09
C THR A 401 -3.59 -6.17 21.42
N VAL A 402 -4.18 -7.29 21.82
CA VAL A 402 -3.80 -8.06 23.01
C VAL A 402 -2.62 -8.95 22.67
N TYR A 403 -1.61 -8.99 23.54
CA TYR A 403 -0.53 -9.97 23.42
C TYR A 403 -1.06 -11.37 23.72
N VAL A 404 -0.81 -12.31 22.81
CA VAL A 404 -1.29 -13.69 22.96
C VAL A 404 -0.58 -14.46 24.09
N GLY A 405 0.66 -14.08 24.40
CA GLY A 405 1.40 -14.61 25.55
C GLY A 405 1.11 -13.86 26.84
N LYS A 406 1.98 -14.07 27.84
CA LYS A 406 1.99 -13.30 29.08
C LYS A 406 3.33 -12.62 29.25
N THR A 407 3.32 -11.45 29.89
CA THR A 407 4.54 -10.76 30.26
C THR A 407 4.70 -10.77 31.78
N MET A 408 5.91 -10.56 32.30
CA MET A 408 6.23 -10.63 33.74
C MET A 408 5.69 -11.92 34.39
N ARG A 409 5.76 -13.02 33.64
CA ARG A 409 5.27 -14.37 33.99
C ARG A 409 3.76 -14.56 33.89
N THR A 410 2.97 -13.70 34.52
CA THR A 410 1.52 -13.95 34.71
C THR A 410 0.61 -12.89 34.12
N ASP A 411 1.16 -11.77 33.68
CA ASP A 411 0.36 -10.61 33.35
C ASP A 411 -0.24 -10.77 31.95
N ALA A 412 -1.58 -10.65 31.90
CA ALA A 412 -2.29 -10.46 30.64
C ALA A 412 -1.97 -9.07 30.11
N THR A 413 -1.62 -8.98 28.83
CA THR A 413 -0.89 -7.82 28.32
C THR A 413 -1.52 -7.25 27.05
N ILE A 414 -1.52 -5.93 26.93
CA ILE A 414 -2.01 -5.18 25.77
C ILE A 414 -0.84 -4.38 25.20
N PHE A 415 -0.68 -4.40 23.88
CA PHE A 415 0.31 -3.55 23.22
C PHE A 415 -0.15 -2.09 23.19
N GLY A 416 0.77 -1.19 23.47
CA GLY A 416 0.56 0.24 23.32
C GLY A 416 1.76 0.94 22.70
N VAL A 417 1.49 2.08 22.08
CA VAL A 417 2.52 3.01 21.60
C VAL A 417 2.69 4.10 22.65
N ASN A 418 3.92 4.49 22.91
CA ASN A 418 4.22 5.66 23.72
C ASN A 418 4.85 6.74 22.85
N PHE A 419 4.04 7.73 22.47
CA PHE A 419 4.47 8.85 21.63
C PHE A 419 5.38 9.84 22.36
N VAL A 420 5.70 9.62 23.63
CA VAL A 420 6.68 10.41 24.38
C VAL A 420 8.08 9.78 24.32
N ASP A 421 8.17 8.45 24.27
CA ASP A 421 9.45 7.72 24.30
C ASP A 421 9.71 6.82 23.07
N GLY A 422 8.86 6.89 22.04
CA GLY A 422 9.11 6.32 20.71
C GLY A 422 9.01 4.80 20.60
N ARG A 423 8.16 4.14 21.40
CA ARG A 423 8.20 2.66 21.56
C ARG A 423 6.85 1.95 21.53
N ILE A 424 6.87 0.71 21.05
CA ILE A 424 5.82 -0.29 21.31
C ILE A 424 6.26 -1.18 22.47
N LYS A 425 5.41 -1.31 23.49
CA LYS A 425 5.60 -2.28 24.57
C LYS A 425 4.27 -2.95 24.92
N GLY A 426 4.37 -4.14 25.47
CA GLY A 426 3.29 -4.80 26.18
C GLY A 426 3.17 -4.24 27.60
N TYR A 427 1.96 -3.84 27.98
CA TYR A 427 1.63 -3.35 29.30
C TYR A 427 0.61 -4.27 30.00
N PRO A 428 0.77 -4.52 31.31
CA PRO A 428 -0.21 -5.29 32.07
C PRO A 428 -1.61 -4.67 32.02
N LYS A 429 -2.59 -5.49 31.64
CA LYS A 429 -4.02 -5.15 31.63
C LYS A 429 -4.53 -4.79 33.03
N TYR A 430 -3.97 -5.45 34.03
CA TYR A 430 -4.30 -5.25 35.45
C TYR A 430 -3.10 -4.67 36.18
N ASN A 431 -3.35 -3.83 37.17
CA ASN A 431 -2.30 -3.31 38.05
C ASN A 431 -1.69 -4.49 38.85
N PRO A 432 -0.38 -4.77 38.72
CA PRO A 432 0.21 -5.95 39.37
C PRO A 432 0.19 -5.92 40.91
N LYS A 433 0.01 -4.74 41.52
CA LYS A 433 -0.04 -4.59 42.98
C LYS A 433 -1.45 -4.76 43.54
N THR A 434 -2.46 -4.29 42.82
CA THR A 434 -3.85 -4.23 43.33
C THR A 434 -4.79 -5.21 42.65
N GLY A 435 -4.43 -5.73 41.47
CA GLY A 435 -5.29 -6.56 40.62
C GLY A 435 -6.43 -5.81 39.93
N ALA A 436 -6.57 -4.49 40.16
CA ALA A 436 -7.58 -3.67 39.50
C ALA A 436 -7.24 -3.44 38.01
N ASP A 437 -8.23 -3.11 37.19
CA ASP A 437 -7.99 -2.71 35.81
C ASP A 437 -7.03 -1.53 35.73
N ASN A 438 -6.03 -1.65 34.86
CA ASN A 438 -5.09 -0.58 34.62
C ASN A 438 -5.71 0.49 33.72
N LYS A 439 -5.27 1.74 33.87
CA LYS A 439 -5.78 2.88 33.10
C LYS A 439 -4.69 3.49 32.24
N MET A 440 -4.97 3.67 30.95
CA MET A 440 -4.06 4.22 29.94
C MET A 440 -4.78 5.19 29.00
N TYR A 441 -4.02 5.95 28.21
CA TYR A 441 -4.62 6.78 27.17
C TYR A 441 -5.12 5.93 26.00
N PHE A 442 -6.11 6.44 25.28
CA PHE A 442 -6.65 5.83 24.06
C PHE A 442 -6.96 6.94 23.06
N ARG A 443 -6.63 6.70 21.80
CA ARG A 443 -7.00 7.55 20.67
C ARG A 443 -7.95 6.77 19.78
N LEU A 444 -9.15 7.27 19.54
CA LEU A 444 -10.11 6.58 18.68
C LEU A 444 -9.74 6.74 17.19
N VAL A 445 -10.11 5.75 16.39
CA VAL A 445 -9.88 5.72 14.95
C VAL A 445 -11.13 5.26 14.18
N ARG A 446 -11.28 5.68 12.93
CA ARG A 446 -12.28 5.25 11.95
C ARG A 446 -11.66 5.19 10.53
N GLY A 447 -12.41 4.76 9.52
CA GLY A 447 -11.90 4.67 8.14
C GLY A 447 -11.27 3.31 7.81
N ASN A 448 -10.21 3.30 7.00
CA ASN A 448 -9.57 2.12 6.42
C ASN A 448 -9.47 0.91 7.40
N THR A 449 -10.33 -0.09 7.23
CA THR A 449 -10.38 -1.28 8.08
C THR A 449 -9.40 -2.38 7.65
N ASP A 450 -8.72 -2.18 6.52
CA ASP A 450 -7.76 -3.12 5.95
C ASP A 450 -6.31 -2.72 6.26
N TYR A 451 -6.10 -1.55 6.88
CA TYR A 451 -4.79 -1.12 7.33
C TYR A 451 -4.13 -2.15 8.26
N GLY A 452 -2.96 -2.64 7.86
CA GLY A 452 -2.21 -3.65 8.61
C GLY A 452 -2.57 -5.10 8.28
N LYS A 453 -3.47 -5.36 7.33
CA LYS A 453 -3.74 -6.69 6.78
C LYS A 453 -2.82 -6.93 5.58
N ASN A 454 -1.87 -7.84 5.74
CA ASN A 454 -0.92 -8.18 4.68
C ASN A 454 -1.52 -9.15 3.64
N ASN A 455 -0.98 -9.13 2.43
CA ASN A 455 -1.28 -10.09 1.35
C ASN A 455 0.03 -10.71 0.85
N PHE A 456 0.52 -11.70 1.60
CA PHE A 456 1.79 -12.35 1.33
C PHE A 456 1.69 -13.44 0.26
N ILE A 457 2.60 -13.39 -0.71
CA ILE A 457 2.81 -14.42 -1.72
C ILE A 457 4.28 -14.85 -1.69
N ASP A 458 4.51 -16.14 -1.46
CA ASP A 458 5.82 -16.76 -1.65
C ASP A 458 6.13 -16.84 -3.14
N ASN A 459 7.21 -16.19 -3.58
CA ASN A 459 7.59 -16.16 -4.99
C ASN A 459 8.37 -17.42 -5.41
N GLY A 460 8.76 -18.28 -4.45
CA GLY A 460 9.48 -19.53 -4.72
C GLY A 460 10.96 -19.36 -5.06
N ASP A 461 11.51 -18.16 -4.91
CA ASP A 461 12.90 -17.79 -5.25
C ASP A 461 13.70 -17.22 -4.05
N GLY A 462 13.18 -17.42 -2.83
CA GLY A 462 13.74 -16.86 -1.60
C GLY A 462 13.16 -15.50 -1.21
N THR A 463 12.15 -15.00 -1.93
CA THR A 463 11.46 -13.74 -1.63
C THR A 463 9.96 -13.93 -1.35
N VAL A 464 9.37 -12.99 -0.60
CA VAL A 464 7.94 -12.91 -0.31
C VAL A 464 7.42 -11.54 -0.71
N SER A 465 6.44 -11.48 -1.62
CA SER A 465 5.76 -10.24 -2.00
C SER A 465 4.61 -9.96 -1.03
N ASP A 466 4.50 -8.75 -0.50
CA ASP A 466 3.31 -8.25 0.18
C ASP A 466 2.58 -7.25 -0.71
N TYR A 467 1.59 -7.73 -1.46
CA TYR A 467 0.81 -6.89 -2.36
C TYR A 467 -0.06 -5.86 -1.62
N ALA A 468 -0.25 -6.03 -0.32
CA ALA A 468 -0.98 -5.07 0.50
C ALA A 468 -0.15 -3.87 0.93
N THR A 469 1.17 -3.90 0.75
CA THR A 469 2.06 -2.76 1.06
C THR A 469 2.87 -2.32 -0.16
N GLY A 470 2.92 -3.15 -1.20
CA GLY A 470 3.77 -2.92 -2.37
C GLY A 470 5.23 -3.32 -2.16
N LEU A 471 5.54 -3.99 -1.03
CA LEU A 471 6.90 -4.36 -0.63
C LEU A 471 7.18 -5.83 -0.93
N MET A 472 8.45 -6.14 -1.22
CA MET A 472 8.96 -7.50 -1.33
C MET A 472 10.08 -7.70 -0.30
N TRP A 473 10.07 -8.87 0.32
CA TRP A 473 10.85 -9.18 1.51
C TRP A 473 11.77 -10.37 1.29
N GLN A 474 12.94 -10.34 1.91
CA GLN A 474 13.76 -11.53 2.12
C GLN A 474 12.95 -12.55 2.92
N LYS A 475 12.81 -13.78 2.40
CA LYS A 475 12.01 -14.84 3.04
C LYS A 475 12.68 -15.47 4.26
N THR A 476 13.97 -15.72 4.18
CA THR A 476 14.78 -16.39 5.22
C THR A 476 15.94 -15.48 5.59
N ASP A 477 16.11 -15.18 6.87
CA ASP A 477 17.28 -14.44 7.36
C ASP A 477 18.58 -15.26 7.19
N ASP A 478 19.73 -14.61 7.28
CA ASP A 478 21.03 -15.27 7.04
C ASP A 478 21.62 -15.99 8.27
N GLY A 479 20.87 -16.06 9.37
CA GLY A 479 21.31 -16.74 10.59
C GLY A 479 22.37 -15.98 11.41
N MET A 480 22.71 -14.74 11.06
CA MET A 480 23.82 -14.01 11.67
C MET A 480 23.40 -12.63 12.22
N GLY A 481 23.57 -12.45 13.53
CA GLY A 481 23.45 -11.14 14.19
C GLY A 481 24.59 -10.20 13.81
N LYS A 482 24.25 -8.95 13.51
CA LYS A 482 25.12 -7.88 13.00
C LYS A 482 24.94 -6.61 13.82
N ASP A 483 25.98 -5.83 14.00
CA ASP A 483 25.79 -4.46 14.46
C ASP A 483 25.05 -3.63 13.39
N TRP A 484 24.72 -2.38 13.70
CA TRP A 484 23.84 -1.61 12.82
C TRP A 484 24.51 -1.20 11.50
N GLU A 485 25.79 -0.83 11.52
CA GLU A 485 26.53 -0.49 10.28
C GLU A 485 26.69 -1.73 9.39
N GLU A 486 27.01 -2.89 9.98
CA GLU A 486 27.06 -4.15 9.26
C GLU A 486 25.70 -4.57 8.70
N ALA A 487 24.60 -4.29 9.41
CA ALA A 487 23.24 -4.59 8.98
C ALA A 487 22.81 -3.75 7.77
N LEU A 488 23.09 -2.44 7.80
CA LEU A 488 22.89 -1.54 6.66
C LEU A 488 23.68 -2.05 5.45
N ARG A 489 24.98 -2.26 5.62
CA ARG A 489 25.85 -2.77 4.55
C ARG A 489 25.39 -4.13 4.02
N TYR A 490 24.97 -5.05 4.88
CA TYR A 490 24.46 -6.34 4.43
C TYR A 490 23.26 -6.15 3.50
N ALA A 491 22.28 -5.35 3.90
CA ALA A 491 21.07 -5.17 3.12
C ALA A 491 21.33 -4.57 1.73
N GLU A 492 22.22 -3.58 1.65
CA GLU A 492 22.63 -2.94 0.38
C GLU A 492 23.41 -3.86 -0.58
N ASN A 493 24.00 -4.95 -0.08
CA ASN A 493 24.89 -5.81 -0.86
C ASN A 493 24.31 -7.20 -1.16
N ILE A 494 23.11 -7.53 -0.67
CA ILE A 494 22.53 -8.84 -1.00
C ILE A 494 22.00 -8.85 -2.43
N GLU A 495 22.20 -9.98 -3.11
CA GLU A 495 21.51 -10.33 -4.36
C GLU A 495 20.59 -11.52 -4.07
N LEU A 496 19.29 -11.35 -4.28
CA LEU A 496 18.26 -12.34 -3.94
C LEU A 496 17.07 -12.21 -4.89
N GLY A 497 16.49 -13.31 -5.37
CA GLY A 497 15.33 -13.27 -6.28
C GLY A 497 15.60 -12.58 -7.62
N SER A 498 16.86 -12.55 -8.09
CA SER A 498 17.31 -11.75 -9.25
C SER A 498 17.24 -10.22 -9.03
N HIS A 499 17.30 -9.78 -7.78
CA HIS A 499 17.24 -8.38 -7.38
C HIS A 499 18.46 -7.99 -6.54
N SER A 500 18.94 -6.75 -6.71
CA SER A 500 20.15 -6.18 -6.07
C SER A 500 19.94 -4.80 -5.44
N ASP A 501 18.68 -4.34 -5.39
CA ASP A 501 18.19 -3.06 -4.87
C ASP A 501 17.56 -3.23 -3.48
N TRP A 502 18.12 -4.15 -2.69
CA TRP A 502 17.66 -4.45 -1.35
C TRP A 502 18.13 -3.38 -0.37
N ARG A 503 17.31 -3.11 0.65
CA ARG A 503 17.60 -2.16 1.72
C ARG A 503 17.15 -2.68 3.07
N LEU A 504 17.69 -2.09 4.14
CA LEU A 504 17.22 -2.35 5.49
C LEU A 504 15.85 -1.64 5.66
N PRO A 505 14.79 -2.33 6.11
CA PRO A 505 13.47 -1.72 6.27
C PRO A 505 13.49 -0.64 7.34
N ASN A 506 12.68 0.40 7.18
CA ASN A 506 12.46 1.34 8.28
C ASN A 506 11.57 0.72 9.37
N ALA A 507 11.41 1.42 10.49
CA ALA A 507 10.69 0.92 11.65
C ALA A 507 9.23 0.55 11.37
N LYS A 508 8.53 1.31 10.54
CA LYS A 508 7.12 1.08 10.21
C LYS A 508 6.96 -0.05 9.19
N GLU A 509 7.88 -0.16 8.23
CA GLU A 509 7.93 -1.28 7.29
C GLU A 509 8.16 -2.61 8.02
N LEU A 510 9.17 -2.69 8.89
CA LEU A 510 9.45 -3.93 9.62
C LEU A 510 8.31 -4.31 10.57
N GLN A 511 7.67 -3.32 11.20
CA GLN A 511 6.50 -3.56 12.05
C GLN A 511 5.29 -4.08 11.25
N SER A 512 5.20 -3.71 9.97
CA SER A 512 4.07 -4.10 9.11
C SER A 512 3.96 -5.61 8.89
N ILE A 513 5.06 -6.36 9.00
CA ILE A 513 5.08 -7.83 8.84
C ILE A 513 4.97 -8.60 10.16
N VAL A 514 4.87 -7.91 11.31
CA VAL A 514 4.65 -8.55 12.60
C VAL A 514 3.25 -9.19 12.63
N ASP A 515 3.21 -10.46 13.02
CA ASP A 515 1.98 -11.19 13.29
C ASP A 515 1.74 -11.28 14.80
N TYR A 516 0.95 -10.32 15.31
CA TYR A 516 0.61 -10.22 16.73
C TYR A 516 -0.27 -11.36 17.26
N THR A 517 -0.73 -12.28 16.39
CA THR A 517 -1.46 -13.48 16.81
C THR A 517 -0.53 -14.64 17.21
N ARG A 518 0.78 -14.44 17.08
CA ARG A 518 1.81 -15.47 17.26
C ARG A 518 2.85 -15.05 18.29
N SER A 519 3.38 -16.01 19.04
CA SER A 519 4.52 -15.78 19.93
C SER A 519 5.22 -17.10 20.27
N PRO A 520 6.45 -17.04 20.81
CA PRO A 520 7.14 -18.23 21.31
C PRO A 520 6.33 -18.98 22.37
N GLN A 521 5.58 -18.27 23.21
CA GLN A 521 4.83 -18.88 24.31
C GLN A 521 3.57 -19.63 23.87
N THR A 522 2.90 -19.20 22.79
CA THR A 522 1.59 -19.74 22.41
C THR A 522 1.62 -20.56 21.14
N THR A 523 2.38 -20.12 20.14
CA THR A 523 2.46 -20.78 18.83
C THR A 523 3.80 -21.47 18.60
N HIS A 524 4.74 -21.37 19.55
CA HIS A 524 6.10 -21.91 19.45
C HIS A 524 6.85 -21.41 18.20
N SER A 525 6.52 -20.20 17.75
CA SER A 525 7.09 -19.56 16.57
C SER A 525 7.45 -18.11 16.85
N ALA A 526 8.25 -17.51 15.96
CA ALA A 526 8.36 -16.06 15.87
C ALA A 526 6.98 -15.41 15.64
N ALA A 527 6.86 -14.14 16.03
CA ALA A 527 5.70 -13.27 15.79
C ALA A 527 5.66 -12.75 14.34
N ILE A 528 5.67 -13.67 13.37
CA ILE A 528 5.67 -13.40 11.93
C ILE A 528 4.85 -14.46 11.20
N ASN A 529 4.28 -14.12 10.04
CA ASN A 529 3.52 -15.05 9.22
C ASN A 529 4.38 -16.28 8.82
N PRO A 530 3.85 -17.52 8.86
CA PRO A 530 4.59 -18.75 8.53
C PRO A 530 5.17 -18.85 7.11
N VAL A 531 4.80 -17.94 6.20
CA VAL A 531 5.47 -17.82 4.89
C VAL A 531 6.93 -17.40 5.03
N PHE A 532 7.27 -16.70 6.13
CA PHE A 532 8.63 -16.31 6.47
C PHE A 532 9.32 -17.36 7.34
N GLU A 533 10.62 -17.47 7.15
CA GLU A 533 11.49 -18.28 7.99
C GLU A 533 12.32 -17.36 8.89
N ALA A 534 12.32 -17.65 10.19
CA ALA A 534 13.08 -16.92 11.19
C ALA A 534 14.01 -17.88 11.94
N THR A 535 15.31 -17.57 11.98
CA THR A 535 16.30 -18.35 12.70
C THR A 535 15.96 -18.41 14.18
N GLN A 536 15.93 -19.62 14.73
CA GLN A 536 15.79 -19.83 16.15
C GLN A 536 17.14 -19.65 16.85
N ILE A 537 17.14 -18.87 17.92
CA ILE A 537 18.30 -18.63 18.78
C ILE A 537 18.07 -19.22 20.17
N LYS A 538 19.15 -19.25 20.97
CA LYS A 538 19.05 -19.48 22.40
C LYS A 538 18.83 -18.15 23.11
N ASP A 539 18.05 -18.18 24.19
CA ASP A 539 17.94 -17.03 25.09
C ASP A 539 19.25 -16.83 25.90
N PRO A 540 19.39 -15.71 26.63
CA PRO A 540 20.57 -15.46 27.46
C PRO A 540 20.88 -16.54 28.53
N ASP A 541 19.88 -17.33 28.95
CA ASP A 541 20.06 -18.45 29.90
C ASP A 541 20.45 -19.76 29.17
N GLY A 542 20.53 -19.74 27.84
CA GLY A 542 20.91 -20.88 26.99
C GLY A 542 19.75 -21.78 26.56
N ASN A 543 18.50 -21.40 26.85
CA ASN A 543 17.32 -22.17 26.47
C ASN A 543 16.99 -21.98 24.99
N PRO A 544 16.63 -23.06 24.27
CA PRO A 544 16.14 -22.95 22.89
C PRO A 544 14.70 -22.39 22.86
N GLY A 545 14.17 -22.11 21.67
CA GLY A 545 12.79 -21.63 21.53
C GLY A 545 12.66 -20.13 21.29
N GLN A 546 13.77 -19.39 21.35
CA GLN A 546 13.76 -17.95 21.18
C GLN A 546 14.03 -17.53 19.73
N TYR A 547 13.60 -16.32 19.36
CA TYR A 547 13.86 -15.72 18.06
C TYR A 547 14.52 -14.35 18.22
N PRO A 548 15.37 -13.92 17.28
CA PRO A 548 16.14 -12.71 17.42
C PRO A 548 15.29 -11.45 17.28
N PHE A 549 15.89 -10.33 17.68
CA PHE A 549 15.42 -9.01 17.29
C PHE A 549 15.97 -8.68 15.91
N TYR A 550 15.25 -7.84 15.17
CA TYR A 550 15.63 -7.45 13.82
C TYR A 550 15.85 -5.95 13.73
N TRP A 551 16.96 -5.54 13.12
CA TRP A 551 17.29 -4.16 12.90
C TRP A 551 16.37 -3.49 11.89
N THR A 552 16.15 -2.19 12.10
CA THR A 552 15.57 -1.29 11.11
C THR A 552 16.60 -0.24 10.72
N SER A 553 16.38 0.49 9.62
CA SER A 553 17.22 1.62 9.18
C SER A 553 16.97 2.92 9.97
N THR A 554 16.06 2.89 10.95
CA THR A 554 15.58 4.07 11.69
C THR A 554 16.41 4.32 12.94
N THR A 555 16.94 5.53 13.09
CA THR A 555 17.60 6.00 14.33
C THR A 555 16.54 6.32 15.39
N HIS A 556 16.82 5.99 16.65
CA HIS A 556 15.99 6.40 17.78
C HIS A 556 16.71 7.42 18.65
N LEU A 557 16.24 8.67 18.63
CA LEU A 557 16.86 9.78 19.35
C LEU A 557 16.57 9.73 20.86
N ASP A 558 17.32 8.89 21.58
CA ASP A 558 17.20 8.71 23.04
C ASP A 558 18.52 8.93 23.80
N GLY A 559 18.44 9.70 24.88
CA GLY A 559 19.43 9.72 25.94
C GLY A 559 20.37 10.92 25.87
N GLN A 560 21.55 10.78 26.50
CA GLN A 560 22.58 11.83 26.46
C GLN A 560 23.22 11.94 25.08
N ASN A 561 23.46 10.79 24.44
CA ASN A 561 23.84 10.70 23.04
C ASN A 561 22.64 10.17 22.23
N PRO A 562 21.81 11.08 21.68
CA PRO A 562 20.58 10.68 20.98
C PRO A 562 20.87 9.87 19.71
N SER A 563 22.02 10.08 19.06
CA SER A 563 22.34 9.41 17.78
C SER A 563 22.74 7.94 17.94
N ALA A 564 23.08 7.51 19.16
CA ALA A 564 23.75 6.24 19.41
C ALA A 564 22.88 4.98 19.29
N HIS A 565 21.56 5.11 19.14
CA HIS A 565 20.64 3.98 19.15
C HIS A 565 19.85 3.90 17.84
N ALA A 566 19.58 2.67 17.40
CA ALA A 566 18.69 2.38 16.28
C ALA A 566 17.52 1.53 16.73
N VAL A 567 16.44 1.56 15.97
CA VAL A 567 15.22 0.82 16.27
C VAL A 567 15.38 -0.65 15.91
N TYR A 568 14.83 -1.53 16.77
CA TYR A 568 14.64 -2.94 16.45
C TYR A 568 13.20 -3.39 16.71
N VAL A 569 12.77 -4.42 16.02
CA VAL A 569 11.51 -5.14 16.28
C VAL A 569 11.81 -6.54 16.81
N ALA A 570 11.17 -6.93 17.92
CA ALA A 570 11.35 -8.23 18.55
C ALA A 570 10.38 -9.26 17.96
N PHE A 571 10.86 -10.16 17.09
CA PHE A 571 10.05 -11.28 16.58
C PHE A 571 10.01 -12.46 17.57
N GLY A 572 10.99 -12.57 18.46
CA GLY A 572 10.92 -13.39 19.67
C GLY A 572 10.34 -12.63 20.86
N GLU A 573 10.36 -13.23 22.04
CA GLU A 573 9.97 -12.54 23.27
C GLU A 573 10.88 -11.33 23.51
N ALA A 574 10.29 -10.18 23.85
CA ALA A 574 11.05 -8.99 24.24
C ALA A 574 11.48 -9.13 25.71
N GLN A 575 12.56 -9.89 25.93
CA GLN A 575 13.01 -10.33 27.24
C GLN A 575 13.70 -9.24 28.07
N GLY A 576 13.70 -9.45 29.38
CA GLY A 576 14.40 -8.63 30.36
C GLY A 576 14.63 -9.39 31.66
N GLN A 577 15.57 -8.90 32.47
CA GLN A 577 15.94 -9.50 33.75
C GLN A 577 15.32 -8.73 34.92
N MET A 578 14.21 -9.27 35.43
CA MET A 578 13.56 -8.74 36.62
C MET A 578 13.87 -9.62 37.83
N ASN A 579 14.39 -9.02 38.90
CA ASN A 579 14.76 -9.72 40.15
C ASN A 579 15.69 -10.93 39.90
N GLY A 580 16.67 -10.76 39.01
CA GLY A 580 17.65 -11.81 38.66
C GLY A 580 17.07 -12.98 37.85
N ARG A 581 15.89 -12.82 37.24
CA ARG A 581 15.25 -13.84 36.39
C ARG A 581 14.96 -13.27 35.02
N LEU A 582 15.39 -13.98 33.99
CA LEU A 582 15.01 -13.70 32.61
C LEU A 582 13.53 -14.03 32.41
N MET A 583 12.80 -13.13 31.76
CA MET A 583 11.40 -13.33 31.37
C MET A 583 11.02 -12.40 30.22
N ASP A 584 9.92 -12.72 29.53
CA ASP A 584 9.31 -11.79 28.58
C ASP A 584 8.78 -10.53 29.31
N VAL A 585 9.36 -9.36 28.99
CA VAL A 585 9.03 -8.09 29.65
C VAL A 585 8.23 -7.12 28.78
N HIS A 586 8.12 -7.34 27.46
CA HIS A 586 7.31 -6.46 26.60
C HIS A 586 6.47 -7.21 25.56
N GLY A 587 6.61 -8.53 25.41
CA GLY A 587 5.88 -9.34 24.43
C GLY A 587 6.57 -9.42 23.07
N ALA A 588 6.40 -10.56 22.39
CA ALA A 588 6.81 -10.71 20.99
C ALA A 588 5.97 -9.80 20.08
N GLY A 589 6.64 -9.00 19.26
CA GLY A 589 6.08 -7.90 18.47
C GLY A 589 6.33 -6.50 19.06
N ALA A 590 7.03 -6.40 20.20
CA ALA A 590 7.47 -5.12 20.74
C ALA A 590 8.54 -4.47 19.85
N GLN A 591 8.61 -3.14 19.88
CA GLN A 591 9.62 -2.35 19.20
C GLN A 591 10.35 -1.48 20.21
N ARG A 592 11.67 -1.61 20.23
CA ARG A 592 12.54 -0.78 21.09
C ARG A 592 13.77 -0.33 20.30
N SER A 593 14.89 -0.15 20.99
CA SER A 593 16.12 0.34 20.40
C SER A 593 17.33 -0.16 21.16
N ASP A 594 18.38 -0.52 20.42
CA ASP A 594 19.66 -0.95 20.93
C ASP A 594 20.77 0.03 20.47
N PRO A 595 21.92 0.07 21.16
CA PRO A 595 23.10 0.77 20.65
C PRO A 595 23.47 0.28 19.25
N LYS A 596 23.90 1.19 18.38
CA LYS A 596 24.27 0.88 16.99
C LYS A 596 25.55 0.07 16.86
N SER A 597 26.46 0.20 17.82
CA SER A 597 27.76 -0.46 17.86
C SER A 597 28.11 -0.91 19.28
N GLY A 598 29.09 -1.81 19.40
CA GLY A 598 29.59 -2.29 20.68
C GLY A 598 30.44 -3.56 20.52
N ASN A 599 31.15 -3.98 21.56
CA ASN A 599 31.93 -5.21 21.49
C ASN A 599 31.01 -6.44 21.69
N LYS A 600 31.00 -7.37 20.73
CA LYS A 600 30.21 -8.62 20.76
C LYS A 600 30.38 -9.44 22.04
N GLN A 601 31.55 -9.43 22.68
CA GLN A 601 31.77 -10.18 23.92
C GLN A 601 31.05 -9.58 25.14
N ASP A 602 30.64 -8.32 25.06
CA ASP A 602 29.99 -7.61 26.17
C ASP A 602 28.46 -7.82 26.17
N TYR A 603 27.90 -8.50 25.16
CA TYR A 603 26.46 -8.70 24.97
C TYR A 603 26.04 -10.18 25.02
N PRO A 604 24.81 -10.51 25.45
CA PRO A 604 23.75 -9.58 25.82
C PRO A 604 23.97 -8.86 27.16
N GLN A 605 23.46 -7.64 27.27
CA GLN A 605 23.40 -6.86 28.52
C GLN A 605 21.95 -6.63 28.95
N TYR A 606 21.76 -6.22 30.20
CA TYR A 606 20.45 -5.85 30.73
C TYR A 606 20.41 -4.35 31.06
N PHE A 607 19.37 -3.65 30.60
CA PHE A 607 19.28 -2.20 30.75
C PHE A 607 17.91 -1.72 31.23
N GLY A 608 17.92 -0.69 32.09
CA GLY A 608 16.70 -0.03 32.55
C GLY A 608 15.92 -0.80 33.61
N PRO A 609 14.72 -0.30 34.00
CA PRO A 609 13.98 -0.78 35.17
C PRO A 609 13.51 -2.24 35.09
N GLN A 610 13.24 -2.73 33.89
CA GLN A 610 12.82 -4.12 33.63
C GLN A 610 14.00 -5.02 33.23
N GLY A 611 15.22 -4.46 33.19
CA GLY A 611 16.43 -5.14 32.76
C GLY A 611 16.35 -5.62 31.33
N ASP A 612 15.86 -4.79 30.41
CA ASP A 612 15.67 -5.14 28.99
C ASP A 612 16.94 -5.75 28.40
N VAL A 613 16.81 -6.90 27.72
CA VAL A 613 17.92 -7.53 27.01
C VAL A 613 18.32 -6.64 25.84
N ARG A 614 19.61 -6.31 25.77
CA ARG A 614 20.26 -5.65 24.64
C ARG A 614 21.18 -6.64 23.98
N TYR A 615 21.01 -6.84 22.67
CA TYR A 615 21.89 -7.72 21.90
C TYR A 615 22.95 -6.96 21.14
N VAL A 616 22.65 -5.74 20.64
CA VAL A 616 23.47 -4.94 19.69
C VAL A 616 23.73 -5.65 18.35
N TYR A 617 23.91 -6.95 18.34
CA TYR A 617 24.07 -7.79 17.15
C TYR A 617 22.73 -8.41 16.77
N ASN A 618 21.83 -7.59 16.22
CA ASN A 618 20.48 -7.99 15.80
C ASN A 618 20.49 -8.54 14.37
N TYR A 619 19.42 -9.25 14.00
CA TYR A 619 19.29 -9.91 12.69
C TYR A 619 18.76 -8.94 11.63
N VAL A 620 18.86 -9.34 10.37
CA VAL A 620 18.42 -8.54 9.24
C VAL A 620 17.41 -9.30 8.38
N ARG A 621 16.38 -8.60 7.93
CA ARG A 621 15.47 -9.03 6.88
C ARG A 621 15.32 -7.87 5.92
N SER A 622 15.96 -7.98 4.76
CA SER A 622 15.94 -6.90 3.78
C SER A 622 14.58 -6.78 3.10
N VAL A 623 14.30 -5.58 2.61
CA VAL A 623 13.08 -5.22 1.87
C VAL A 623 13.45 -4.48 0.59
N ARG A 624 12.56 -4.50 -0.39
CA ARG A 624 12.58 -3.66 -1.60
C ARG A 624 11.15 -3.36 -2.03
N ASP A 625 10.97 -2.45 -2.97
CA ASP A 625 9.66 -2.23 -3.60
C ASP A 625 9.41 -3.28 -4.69
N ILE A 626 8.17 -3.78 -4.82
CA ILE A 626 7.79 -4.73 -5.89
C ILE A 626 7.96 -4.08 -7.28
N ASN A 627 7.58 -2.81 -7.40
CA ASN A 627 7.65 -2.04 -8.65
C ASN A 627 8.75 -0.98 -8.54
N HIS A 628 10.01 -1.38 -8.73
CA HIS A 628 11.13 -0.44 -8.76
C HIS A 628 11.05 0.42 -10.03
N THR A 629 10.73 1.70 -9.89
CA THR A 629 10.93 2.67 -10.97
C THR A 629 12.39 3.08 -10.98
N GLU A 630 13.20 2.47 -11.84
CA GLU A 630 14.54 3.00 -12.11
C GLU A 630 14.42 4.37 -12.79
N ASN A 631 14.81 5.44 -12.09
CA ASN A 631 15.16 6.69 -12.75
C ASN A 631 16.54 6.51 -13.40
N THR A 632 16.55 5.89 -14.59
CA THR A 632 17.71 5.93 -15.47
C THR A 632 17.75 7.28 -16.18
N GLU A 633 18.42 8.27 -15.58
CA GLU A 633 18.94 9.40 -16.36
C GLU A 633 20.06 8.86 -17.27
N THR A 634 19.67 8.43 -18.46
CA THR A 634 20.59 8.20 -19.57
C THR A 634 21.03 9.55 -20.09
N ILE A 635 22.28 9.92 -19.81
CA ILE A 635 22.95 11.03 -20.50
C ILE A 635 23.22 10.56 -21.94
N PRO A 636 22.73 11.25 -22.98
CA PRO A 636 23.07 10.89 -24.35
C PRO A 636 24.54 11.20 -24.62
N GLU A 637 25.29 10.21 -25.10
CA GLU A 637 26.60 10.42 -25.72
C GLU A 637 26.43 11.28 -26.99
N GLU A 638 26.85 12.53 -26.94
CA GLU A 638 27.09 13.32 -28.15
C GLU A 638 28.54 13.15 -28.62
N SER A 639 28.63 12.83 -29.91
CA SER A 639 29.80 12.55 -30.72
C SER A 639 30.93 13.57 -30.60
N VAL A 640 32.13 13.09 -30.29
CA VAL A 640 33.39 13.83 -30.42
C VAL A 640 33.76 13.97 -31.90
N GLN A 641 33.65 15.18 -32.45
CA GLN A 641 34.41 15.58 -33.63
C GLN A 641 35.71 16.27 -33.20
N THR A 642 36.81 15.62 -33.55
CA THR A 642 38.19 16.05 -33.41
C THR A 642 38.50 17.30 -34.24
N THR A 643 39.17 18.30 -33.66
CA THR A 643 40.30 18.98 -34.31
C THR A 643 41.28 19.50 -33.26
N GLU A 644 42.51 19.00 -33.36
CA GLU A 644 43.66 19.40 -32.56
C GLU A 644 44.22 20.75 -33.01
N HIS A 645 44.52 21.64 -32.07
CA HIS A 645 45.70 22.50 -32.14
C HIS A 645 46.21 22.80 -30.71
N ALA A 646 47.47 22.46 -30.48
CA ALA A 646 48.28 22.77 -29.30
C ALA A 646 49.54 23.53 -29.78
N PRO A 647 50.46 24.01 -28.91
CA PRO A 647 50.32 24.54 -27.54
C PRO A 647 51.12 25.86 -27.35
N GLN A 648 50.98 26.56 -26.20
CA GLN A 648 52.12 27.30 -25.60
C GLN A 648 51.91 27.72 -24.12
N ASN A 649 52.47 26.92 -23.23
CA ASN A 649 53.42 27.24 -22.13
C ASN A 649 53.32 28.55 -21.30
N ARG A 650 53.04 28.45 -19.97
CA ARG A 650 53.98 28.68 -18.83
C ARG A 650 53.30 28.88 -17.45
N GLN A 651 53.59 27.93 -16.56
CA GLN A 651 53.92 27.94 -15.10
C GLN A 651 53.37 28.95 -14.05
N ARG A 652 52.93 28.32 -12.93
CA ARG A 652 52.94 28.68 -11.47
C ARG A 652 52.02 29.84 -11.04
N ASP A 653 51.24 29.82 -9.95
CA ASP A 653 51.35 29.17 -8.63
C ASP A 653 50.00 29.25 -7.85
N ASN A 654 49.80 28.36 -6.89
CA ASN A 654 48.95 28.39 -5.67
C ASN A 654 47.50 28.96 -5.60
N SER A 655 46.66 28.18 -4.89
CA SER A 655 45.63 28.56 -3.88
C SER A 655 44.13 28.33 -4.20
N GLN A 656 43.49 27.62 -3.24
CA GLN A 656 42.14 27.80 -2.68
C GLN A 656 40.87 27.71 -3.56
N GLY A 657 40.12 26.62 -3.33
CA GLY A 657 38.71 26.65 -2.93
C GLY A 657 37.65 26.56 -4.03
N LEU A 658 36.67 25.67 -3.85
CA LEU A 658 35.35 25.84 -4.48
C LEU A 658 34.24 25.69 -3.44
N LYS A 659 33.61 26.85 -3.20
CA LYS A 659 32.39 27.07 -2.41
C LYS A 659 31.17 26.53 -3.16
N THR A 660 30.21 26.03 -2.40
CA THR A 660 28.85 25.70 -2.83
C THR A 660 28.16 26.91 -3.47
N ALA A 661 27.50 26.69 -4.60
CA ALA A 661 26.78 27.74 -5.34
C ALA A 661 25.45 28.09 -4.67
N ALA A 662 25.10 29.38 -4.69
CA ALA A 662 23.83 29.90 -4.18
C ALA A 662 22.63 29.49 -5.06
N PRO A 663 21.42 29.32 -4.51
CA PRO A 663 20.22 28.97 -5.28
C PRO A 663 19.88 30.06 -6.31
N SER A 664 19.39 29.65 -7.50
CA SER A 664 18.98 30.56 -8.57
C SER A 664 17.75 31.39 -8.16
N PHE A 665 17.63 32.60 -8.72
CA PHE A 665 16.49 33.48 -8.43
C PHE A 665 15.15 32.84 -8.78
N LYS A 666 15.11 32.08 -9.87
CA LYS A 666 13.93 31.29 -10.28
C LYS A 666 13.47 30.30 -9.18
N LYS A 667 14.42 29.68 -8.46
CA LYS A 667 14.12 28.78 -7.33
C LYS A 667 13.69 29.55 -6.07
N MET A 668 14.14 30.80 -5.91
CA MET A 668 13.68 31.67 -4.83
C MET A 668 12.24 32.13 -5.04
N LEU A 669 11.87 32.53 -6.27
CA LEU A 669 10.50 32.93 -6.60
C LEU A 669 9.48 31.81 -6.31
N THR A 670 9.76 30.57 -6.73
CA THR A 670 8.86 29.43 -6.47
C THR A 670 8.55 29.22 -4.99
N ASN A 671 9.48 29.60 -4.10
CA ASN A 671 9.38 29.35 -2.68
C ASN A 671 8.86 30.55 -1.86
N MET A 672 8.94 31.77 -2.41
CA MET A 672 8.74 33.00 -1.65
C MET A 672 7.79 34.00 -2.31
N ASP A 673 7.61 33.99 -3.63
CA ASP A 673 6.66 34.87 -4.33
C ASP A 673 5.22 34.35 -4.15
N VAL A 674 4.58 34.75 -3.04
CA VAL A 674 3.27 34.24 -2.60
C VAL A 674 2.17 34.84 -3.46
N ASN A 675 2.30 36.11 -3.84
CA ASN A 675 1.32 36.81 -4.66
C ASN A 675 1.51 36.58 -6.18
N LYS A 676 2.62 35.95 -6.59
CA LYS A 676 2.98 35.60 -7.98
C LYS A 676 3.23 36.81 -8.88
N ASP A 677 3.76 37.89 -8.33
CA ASP A 677 4.05 39.13 -9.06
C ASP A 677 5.42 39.13 -9.77
N GLY A 678 6.20 38.06 -9.62
CA GLY A 678 7.51 37.88 -10.25
C GLY A 678 8.65 38.56 -9.49
N LYS A 679 8.39 39.09 -8.28
CA LYS A 679 9.37 39.68 -7.38
C LYS A 679 9.22 39.07 -5.98
N ILE A 680 10.13 39.39 -5.07
CA ILE A 680 10.03 38.95 -3.66
C ILE A 680 9.90 40.18 -2.78
N ALA A 681 8.72 40.38 -2.18
CA ALA A 681 8.51 41.44 -1.21
C ALA A 681 9.23 41.16 0.13
N LYS A 682 9.49 42.20 0.92
CA LYS A 682 10.12 42.02 2.25
C LYS A 682 9.32 41.12 3.20
N SER A 683 8.00 41.15 3.10
CA SER A 683 7.09 40.28 3.85
C SER A 683 7.14 38.82 3.40
N GLU A 684 7.57 38.58 2.17
CA GLU A 684 7.63 37.27 1.50
C GLU A 684 8.99 36.59 1.68
N ALA A 685 10.05 37.37 1.89
CA ALA A 685 11.39 36.86 2.11
C ALA A 685 11.49 35.99 3.37
N LYS A 686 12.15 34.83 3.25
CA LYS A 686 12.39 33.86 4.33
C LYS A 686 13.88 33.56 4.50
N GLY A 687 14.27 33.13 5.69
CA GLY A 687 15.66 32.75 6.02
C GLY A 687 16.68 33.88 5.79
N LYS A 688 17.89 33.53 5.32
CA LYS A 688 19.00 34.48 5.11
C LYS A 688 18.68 35.63 4.14
N LEU A 689 17.70 35.48 3.25
CA LEU A 689 17.26 36.56 2.36
C LEU A 689 16.48 37.62 3.13
N LYS A 690 15.68 37.23 4.13
CA LYS A 690 14.95 38.16 5.02
C LYS A 690 15.91 38.98 5.88
N GLU A 691 16.92 38.31 6.43
CA GLU A 691 17.95 38.94 7.29
C GLU A 691 18.79 39.98 6.53
N ASN A 692 18.97 39.80 5.22
CA ASN A 692 19.78 40.69 4.39
C ASN A 692 18.96 41.45 3.35
N PHE A 693 17.63 41.54 3.52
CA PHE A 693 16.73 42.06 2.51
C PHE A 693 17.09 43.50 2.12
N ASP A 694 17.27 44.37 3.10
CA ASP A 694 17.60 45.80 2.89
C ASP A 694 18.99 46.01 2.27
N GLN A 695 19.86 45.00 2.30
CA GLN A 695 21.16 45.04 1.63
C GLN A 695 21.08 44.56 0.17
N ARG A 696 19.99 43.87 -0.19
CA ARG A 696 19.77 43.28 -1.50
C ARG A 696 18.81 44.10 -2.35
N ASP A 697 17.87 44.78 -1.73
CA ASP A 697 16.97 45.75 -2.35
C ASP A 697 17.76 47.05 -2.59
N LYS A 698 18.37 47.15 -3.78
CA LYS A 698 19.32 48.24 -4.07
C LYS A 698 18.61 49.53 -4.43
N ASN A 699 17.38 49.42 -4.96
CA ASN A 699 16.59 50.58 -5.33
C ASN A 699 15.66 51.05 -4.18
N ASN A 700 15.60 50.31 -3.07
CA ASN A 700 14.76 50.54 -1.89
C ASN A 700 13.27 50.61 -2.23
N ASP A 701 12.81 49.84 -3.22
CA ASP A 701 11.41 49.80 -3.62
C ASP A 701 10.57 48.79 -2.79
N GLY A 702 11.21 48.02 -1.91
CA GLY A 702 10.60 47.03 -1.04
C GLY A 702 10.53 45.62 -1.63
N TYR A 703 11.13 45.41 -2.82
CA TYR A 703 11.11 44.16 -3.57
C TYR A 703 12.52 43.74 -4.00
N ILE A 704 12.75 42.42 -4.12
CA ILE A 704 13.96 41.87 -4.74
C ILE A 704 13.62 41.31 -6.11
N THR A 705 14.31 41.84 -7.12
CA THR A 705 14.22 41.40 -8.52
C THR A 705 15.42 40.54 -8.94
N GLU A 706 15.33 39.88 -10.10
CA GLU A 706 16.42 39.05 -10.63
C GLU A 706 17.68 39.89 -10.83
N GLU A 707 17.52 41.12 -11.34
CA GLU A 707 18.63 42.02 -11.62
C GLU A 707 19.42 42.42 -10.37
N GLU A 708 18.78 42.44 -9.19
CA GLU A 708 19.41 42.82 -7.92
C GLU A 708 20.20 41.69 -7.27
N LEU A 709 19.91 40.44 -7.65
CA LEU A 709 20.61 39.23 -7.20
C LEU A 709 21.85 38.88 -8.04
N ILE A 710 21.96 39.41 -9.25
CA ILE A 710 23.15 39.24 -10.09
C ILE A 710 24.31 40.04 -9.50
N ARG A 711 25.34 39.33 -9.02
CA ARG A 711 26.66 39.94 -8.76
C ARG A 711 27.20 40.45 -10.10
N ARG A 712 27.16 41.76 -10.32
CA ARG A 712 28.01 42.38 -11.35
C ARG A 712 29.46 42.15 -10.92
N ASN A 713 30.14 41.24 -11.63
CA ASN A 713 31.57 40.99 -11.45
C ASN A 713 32.34 42.32 -11.52
N ARG A 714 33.11 42.60 -10.47
CA ARG A 714 34.23 43.53 -10.47
C ARG A 714 35.44 42.78 -9.95
#